data_AF-A0A832D1W7-F1
#
_entry.id   AF-A0A832D1W7-F1
#
_cell.length_a   1.000
_cell.length_b   1.000
_cell.length_c   1.000
_cell.angle_alpha   90.00
_cell.angle_beta   90.00
_cell.angle_gamma   90.00
#
_symmetry.space_group_name_H-M   'P 1'
#
loop_
_entity.id
_entity.type
_entity.pdbx_description
1 polymer ?
#
loop_
_entity_poly.entity_id
_entity_poly.type
_entity_poly.pdbx_seq_one_letter_code
_entity_poly.pdbx_strand_id
1 'polypeptide(L)'
;MHGVGDIALDTQGYPVCVFSVQKDNVTGTNWYDDRIYYYYARWTGSNWIKRFIAHAGRPLYAAEDDYAGGICLDPTDPRIVYISSNARDPFDLATTTNVPLRTGERYELWRGITTDGGLTFEWTPITSNSPVDNIRPYVPRVYGGEPCVLWVRGVYSTYTSFNCSIVGLFTTPVPGTAGPSSGTWAVDADGLWMNPANWVDGTVAYGPGNIADFSTIDITSDRCVTVDKIVQIGGLRFGDLTGTENWMVKALPGGFLELCGNLPSISVKQNTATLALPLVSTNGFTKTSPGTLVLSESNWIQGIVNIDTASTTVSDGICRLAHPNAISSASAIYIRNNNSGSSTLELDGTQGSITIRCPVLVACRNVDVPAIRNNCGSNSIAGLIQVNVGGNRVIFESASGWLAFMNTCQYIGTLTNARTFVFTGDGNFLFSGALYRSQNNAPVHISKLGRGTMVVTGVLTNDGTVVISNGVFQLQGARMLTSMITVAGGVFTGTGEVFGSVTVHTNGILAPGNASSFTTLSIYGPVTNHGTIRMTVAKLGSSINATFLKSSERIVFGGTLNLEIIGSDPLTVGDRIKLFDAPVFHNSFDLVLPASPGPGLRWNVSSLQTSGEIIVEMGDCKPNIKSASLENGKLVLIGADGVPGYTYTILASSNLNLPLGEWVPVHTGRFNGTGQFVYTNPISSEADAIFYCFQVP
;
A
#
# COMPACT_ATOMS: atom_id res chain seq x y z
N MET A 1 -17.26 49.87 18.59
CA MET A 1 -16.34 48.78 18.98
C MET A 1 -15.41 48.63 17.80
N HIS A 2 -14.10 48.76 17.99
CA HIS A 2 -13.17 48.74 16.87
C HIS A 2 -12.48 47.37 16.71
N GLY A 3 -12.11 46.72 17.82
CA GLY A 3 -11.61 45.33 17.78
C GLY A 3 -11.81 44.60 19.11
N VAL A 4 -12.23 43.33 19.05
CA VAL A 4 -12.22 42.42 20.21
C VAL A 4 -10.76 42.02 20.45
N GLY A 5 -10.25 42.26 21.66
CA GLY A 5 -8.91 41.87 22.06
C GLY A 5 -8.84 40.40 22.46
N ASP A 6 -9.76 39.96 23.33
CA ASP A 6 -9.85 38.57 23.78
C ASP A 6 -11.21 38.25 24.42
N ILE A 7 -11.52 36.95 24.57
CA ILE A 7 -12.69 36.43 25.27
C ILE A 7 -12.33 35.16 26.06
N ALA A 8 -12.79 35.08 27.32
CA ALA A 8 -12.62 33.90 28.16
C ALA A 8 -13.89 33.64 28.97
N LEU A 9 -14.01 32.44 29.54
CA LEU A 9 -15.13 32.09 30.42
C LEU A 9 -14.71 32.28 31.87
N ASP A 10 -15.58 32.86 32.70
CA ASP A 10 -15.39 32.89 34.13
C ASP A 10 -15.67 31.52 34.77
N THR A 11 -15.48 31.42 36.09
CA THR A 11 -15.68 30.18 36.85
C THR A 11 -17.13 29.66 36.84
N GLN A 12 -18.10 30.47 36.41
CA GLN A 12 -19.51 30.09 36.25
C GLN A 12 -19.85 29.74 34.79
N GLY A 13 -18.86 29.77 33.89
CA GLY A 13 -19.04 29.53 32.46
C GLY A 13 -19.60 30.74 31.70
N TYR A 14 -19.63 31.93 32.30
CA TYR A 14 -20.11 33.13 31.62
C TYR A 14 -18.99 33.86 30.87
N PRO A 15 -19.26 34.39 29.68
CA PRO A 15 -18.23 35.06 28.89
C PRO A 15 -17.83 36.42 29.47
N VAL A 16 -16.52 36.64 29.47
CA VAL A 16 -15.83 37.90 29.74
C VAL A 16 -15.04 38.27 28.49
N CYS A 17 -15.20 39.49 27.98
CA CYS A 17 -14.48 39.98 26.83
C CYS A 17 -13.79 41.32 27.12
N VAL A 18 -12.67 41.52 26.44
CA VAL A 18 -11.93 42.79 26.43
C VAL A 18 -11.84 43.29 25.00
N PHE A 19 -11.93 44.60 24.82
CA PHE A 19 -11.92 45.20 23.49
C PHE A 19 -11.44 46.64 23.52
N SER A 20 -11.06 47.14 22.35
CA SER A 20 -10.67 48.53 22.14
C SER A 20 -11.77 49.33 21.43
N VAL A 21 -11.79 50.62 21.73
CA VAL A 21 -12.60 51.63 21.03
C VAL A 21 -11.67 52.77 20.65
N GLN A 22 -11.56 53.05 19.35
CA GLN A 22 -10.89 54.22 18.82
C GLN A 22 -11.89 55.39 18.78
N LYS A 23 -11.39 56.62 18.94
CA LYS A 23 -12.13 57.85 18.72
C LYS A 23 -11.23 58.89 18.05
N ASP A 24 -11.73 59.43 16.95
CA ASP A 24 -11.04 60.45 16.17
C ASP A 24 -10.91 61.79 16.92
N ASN A 25 -9.83 62.51 16.60
CA ASN A 25 -9.67 63.94 16.87
C ASN A 25 -9.88 64.32 18.35
N VAL A 26 -9.44 63.48 19.28
CA VAL A 26 -9.71 63.66 20.71
C VAL A 26 -8.87 64.80 21.28
N THR A 27 -7.61 64.93 20.86
CA THR A 27 -6.70 65.99 21.35
C THR A 27 -6.29 67.01 20.30
N GLY A 28 -6.77 66.88 19.06
CA GLY A 28 -6.32 67.64 17.89
C GLY A 28 -6.84 67.01 16.59
N THR A 29 -6.18 67.26 15.45
CA THR A 29 -6.65 66.78 14.12
C THR A 29 -5.64 65.91 13.35
N ASN A 30 -4.55 65.48 13.98
CA ASN A 30 -3.58 64.58 13.36
C ASN A 30 -3.91 63.12 13.71
N TRP A 31 -3.36 62.15 12.98
CA TRP A 31 -3.54 60.72 13.27
C TRP A 31 -3.13 60.31 14.71
N TYR A 32 -2.16 61.01 15.32
CA TYR A 32 -1.74 60.76 16.69
C TYR A 32 -2.60 61.49 17.75
N ASP A 33 -3.58 62.30 17.31
CA ASP A 33 -4.55 62.97 18.18
C ASP A 33 -5.79 62.12 18.47
N ASP A 34 -5.93 61.00 17.76
CA ASP A 34 -6.93 59.97 18.05
C ASP A 34 -6.59 59.27 19.36
N ARG A 35 -7.60 58.74 20.03
CA ARG A 35 -7.41 57.99 21.28
C ARG A 35 -8.12 56.67 21.25
N ILE A 36 -7.39 55.67 21.73
CA ILE A 36 -7.90 54.33 21.91
C ILE A 36 -8.16 54.08 23.40
N TYR A 37 -9.25 53.39 23.69
CA TYR A 37 -9.74 53.10 25.04
C TYR A 37 -9.98 51.61 25.18
N TYR A 38 -9.57 51.03 26.31
CA TYR A 38 -9.84 49.64 26.64
C TYR A 38 -11.08 49.50 27.49
N TYR A 39 -11.88 48.51 27.14
CA TYR A 39 -13.10 48.14 27.83
C TYR A 39 -13.05 46.69 28.27
N TYR A 40 -13.63 46.45 29.44
CA TYR A 40 -13.91 45.13 29.99
C TYR A 40 -15.42 44.94 30.00
N ALA A 41 -15.91 43.84 29.45
CA ALA A 41 -17.32 43.51 29.51
C ALA A 41 -17.53 42.06 29.96
N ARG A 42 -18.55 41.84 30.78
CA ARG A 42 -18.91 40.50 31.27
C ARG A 42 -20.40 40.27 31.20
N TRP A 43 -20.77 39.01 30.97
CA TRP A 43 -22.15 38.56 31.09
C TRP A 43 -22.47 38.21 32.55
N THR A 44 -23.62 38.65 33.05
CA THR A 44 -24.06 38.36 34.43
C THR A 44 -24.99 37.15 34.54
N GLY A 45 -25.19 36.41 33.45
CA GLY A 45 -26.26 35.42 33.30
C GLY A 45 -27.52 35.99 32.64
N SER A 46 -27.74 37.31 32.72
CA SER A 46 -28.93 37.96 32.15
C SER A 46 -28.65 39.25 31.37
N ASN A 47 -27.55 39.95 31.65
CA ASN A 47 -27.20 41.22 31.00
C ASN A 47 -25.68 41.34 30.79
N TRP A 48 -25.28 42.13 29.79
CA TRP A 48 -23.89 42.55 29.62
C TRP A 48 -23.62 43.80 30.48
N ILE A 49 -22.56 43.74 31.30
CA ILE A 49 -22.00 44.91 31.97
C ILE A 49 -20.71 45.28 31.25
N LYS A 50 -20.61 46.52 30.76
CA LYS A 50 -19.43 47.09 30.09
C LYS A 50 -18.80 48.19 30.94
N ARG A 51 -17.49 48.20 31.06
CA ARG A 51 -16.70 49.18 31.84
C ARG A 51 -15.52 49.70 31.02
N PHE A 52 -15.35 51.02 31.03
CA PHE A 52 -14.12 51.67 30.55
C PHE A 52 -13.05 51.45 31.63
N ILE A 53 -11.90 50.86 31.28
CA ILE A 53 -10.92 50.40 32.26
C ILE A 53 -9.52 50.99 32.11
N ALA A 54 -9.17 51.51 30.93
CA ALA A 54 -7.91 52.22 30.73
C ALA A 54 -7.85 52.98 29.40
N HIS A 55 -7.12 54.09 29.38
CA HIS A 55 -6.65 54.74 28.16
C HIS A 55 -5.53 53.92 27.54
N ALA A 56 -5.71 53.49 26.28
CA ALA A 56 -4.67 52.85 25.50
C ALA A 56 -3.60 53.86 25.01
N GLY A 57 -4.00 55.12 24.88
CA GLY A 57 -3.17 56.19 24.32
C GLY A 57 -3.48 56.42 22.84
N ARG A 58 -2.48 56.79 22.05
CA ARG A 58 -2.66 57.08 20.61
C ARG A 58 -2.64 55.80 19.75
N PRO A 59 -2.83 55.90 18.42
CA PRO A 59 -2.60 54.77 17.53
C PRO A 59 -1.11 54.43 17.35
N LEU A 60 -0.81 53.23 16.86
CA LEU A 60 0.57 52.77 16.60
C LEU A 60 1.24 53.56 15.46
N TYR A 61 0.54 53.80 14.34
CA TYR A 61 1.05 54.54 13.18
C TYR A 61 -0.08 55.09 12.30
N ALA A 62 0.24 56.04 11.41
CA ALA A 62 -0.74 56.88 10.72
C ALA A 62 -1.71 56.18 9.75
N ALA A 63 -1.28 55.09 9.09
CA ALA A 63 -2.11 54.41 8.08
C ALA A 63 -3.11 53.42 8.69
N GLU A 64 -2.97 53.11 9.98
CA GLU A 64 -3.92 52.29 10.74
C GLU A 64 -4.11 52.98 12.11
N ASP A 65 -4.86 54.07 12.09
CA ASP A 65 -5.25 54.87 13.27
C ASP A 65 -6.10 54.08 14.29
N ASP A 66 -6.51 52.88 13.91
CA ASP A 66 -7.21 51.93 14.76
C ASP A 66 -6.32 50.95 15.54
N TYR A 67 -5.03 50.89 15.23
CA TYR A 67 -4.13 49.90 15.82
C TYR A 67 -3.71 50.34 17.22
N ALA A 68 -4.11 49.54 18.21
CA ALA A 68 -3.79 49.74 19.61
C ALA A 68 -2.49 49.06 20.04
N GLY A 69 -1.95 49.49 21.18
CA GLY A 69 -0.94 48.74 21.92
C GLY A 69 -1.38 47.30 22.22
N GLY A 70 -2.66 47.05 22.51
CA GLY A 70 -3.24 45.72 22.73
C GLY A 70 -3.70 45.45 24.17
N ILE A 71 -4.69 44.57 24.30
CA ILE A 71 -5.27 44.08 25.57
C ILE A 71 -5.59 42.59 25.44
N CYS A 72 -5.34 41.80 26.49
CA CYS A 72 -5.76 40.40 26.57
C CYS A 72 -6.20 40.01 28.00
N LEU A 73 -6.90 38.88 28.09
CA LEU A 73 -7.29 38.25 29.36
C LEU A 73 -6.30 37.14 29.72
N ASP A 74 -6.19 36.82 31.00
CA ASP A 74 -5.75 35.48 31.37
C ASP A 74 -6.91 34.49 31.09
N PRO A 75 -6.72 33.49 30.22
CA PRO A 75 -7.78 32.58 29.83
C PRO A 75 -8.20 31.62 30.95
N THR A 76 -7.40 31.48 32.01
CA THR A 76 -7.69 30.65 33.18
C THR A 76 -8.33 31.43 34.32
N ASP A 77 -8.08 32.74 34.38
CA ASP A 77 -8.71 33.65 35.34
C ASP A 77 -9.02 35.01 34.67
N PRO A 78 -10.22 35.18 34.07
CA PRO A 78 -10.55 36.40 33.34
C PRO A 78 -10.69 37.65 34.21
N ARG A 79 -10.48 37.56 35.53
CA ARG A 79 -10.30 38.72 36.40
C ARG A 79 -8.97 39.44 36.16
N ILE A 80 -8.02 38.77 35.50
CA ILE A 80 -6.69 39.30 35.19
C ILE A 80 -6.68 39.80 33.75
N VAL A 81 -6.27 41.05 33.56
CA VAL A 81 -6.09 41.69 32.25
C VAL A 81 -4.65 42.16 32.09
N TYR A 82 -4.15 42.09 30.85
CA TYR A 82 -2.88 42.67 30.47
C TYR A 82 -3.13 43.72 29.39
N ILE A 83 -2.61 44.93 29.58
CA ILE A 83 -2.75 46.03 28.61
C ILE A 83 -1.39 46.59 28.23
N SER A 84 -1.31 47.12 27.01
CA SER A 84 -0.23 47.99 26.56
C SER A 84 -0.78 49.39 26.31
N SER A 85 -0.13 50.41 26.86
CA SER A 85 -0.57 51.79 26.63
C SER A 85 0.58 52.77 26.66
N ASN A 86 0.43 53.90 25.95
CA ASN A 86 1.35 55.04 26.00
C ASN A 86 0.75 56.33 26.61
N ALA A 87 -0.49 56.28 27.12
CA ALA A 87 -1.12 57.38 27.87
C ALA A 87 -0.30 57.74 29.13
N ARG A 88 -0.28 59.02 29.51
CA ARG A 88 0.42 59.49 30.72
C ARG A 88 -0.24 58.96 31.99
N ASP A 89 -1.57 59.03 32.03
CA ASP A 89 -2.42 58.64 33.16
C ASP A 89 -3.45 57.59 32.69
N PRO A 90 -3.04 56.33 32.43
CA PRO A 90 -3.88 55.32 31.77
C PRO A 90 -5.16 54.99 32.53
N PHE A 91 -5.16 55.18 33.84
CA PHE A 91 -6.24 54.76 34.74
C PHE A 91 -7.09 55.92 35.24
N ASP A 92 -6.94 57.12 34.66
CA ASP A 92 -7.88 58.22 34.90
C ASP A 92 -9.18 57.99 34.10
N LEU A 93 -10.14 57.31 34.73
CA LEU A 93 -11.39 56.92 34.08
C LEU A 93 -12.44 58.05 34.04
N ALA A 94 -12.14 59.23 34.59
CA ALA A 94 -13.08 60.33 34.70
C ALA A 94 -13.26 61.11 33.38
N THR A 95 -12.35 60.95 32.42
CA THR A 95 -12.36 61.68 31.14
C THR A 95 -12.04 60.77 29.96
N THR A 96 -12.51 61.17 28.78
CA THR A 96 -12.15 60.59 27.45
C THR A 96 -11.85 61.71 26.44
N THR A 97 -11.54 62.91 26.92
CA THR A 97 -11.34 64.10 26.08
C THR A 97 -10.00 64.79 26.31
N ASN A 98 -9.30 64.47 27.40
CA ASN A 98 -7.98 65.00 27.69
C ASN A 98 -7.03 63.87 28.09
N VAL A 99 -6.44 63.21 27.09
CA VAL A 99 -5.60 62.02 27.27
C VAL A 99 -4.16 62.36 26.82
N PRO A 100 -3.37 63.03 27.68
CA PRO A 100 -1.98 63.32 27.35
C PRO A 100 -1.16 62.03 27.26
N LEU A 101 -0.12 62.05 26.43
CA LEU A 101 0.83 60.95 26.30
C LEU A 101 1.98 61.14 27.31
N ARG A 102 2.59 60.03 27.74
CA ARG A 102 3.75 60.10 28.62
C ARG A 102 4.96 60.67 27.89
N THR A 103 5.94 61.17 28.64
CA THR A 103 7.22 61.58 28.10
C THR A 103 7.89 60.41 27.36
N GLY A 104 8.27 60.64 26.09
CA GLY A 104 8.84 59.62 25.21
C GLY A 104 7.82 58.70 24.53
N GLU A 105 6.53 58.81 24.88
CA GLU A 105 5.38 58.15 24.24
C GLU A 105 5.50 56.62 24.08
N ARG A 106 6.31 55.98 24.93
CA ARG A 106 6.53 54.53 24.88
C ARG A 106 5.33 53.75 25.36
N TYR A 107 5.00 52.68 24.63
CA TYR A 107 4.03 51.71 25.08
C TYR A 107 4.63 50.83 26.17
N GLU A 108 4.00 50.84 27.35
CA GLU A 108 4.39 49.99 28.47
C GLU A 108 3.24 49.06 28.86
N LEU A 109 3.60 47.94 29.48
CA LEU A 109 2.67 46.92 29.90
C LEU A 109 2.24 47.06 31.35
N TRP A 110 0.96 46.78 31.58
CA TRP A 110 0.35 46.70 32.90
C TRP A 110 -0.45 45.43 33.07
N ARG A 111 -0.43 44.91 34.30
CA ARG A 111 -1.32 43.85 34.77
C ARG A 111 -2.40 44.46 35.66
N GLY A 112 -3.65 44.19 35.35
CA GLY A 112 -4.80 44.58 36.17
C GLY A 112 -5.47 43.36 36.77
N ILE A 113 -5.86 43.42 38.05
CA ILE A 113 -6.74 42.43 38.67
C ILE A 113 -8.01 43.12 39.14
N THR A 114 -9.18 42.58 38.80
CA THR A 114 -10.46 42.99 39.39
C THR A 114 -11.01 41.94 40.34
N THR A 115 -11.56 42.37 41.48
CA THR A 115 -12.29 41.51 42.43
C THR A 115 -13.78 41.82 42.50
N ASP A 116 -14.23 42.85 41.78
CA ASP A 116 -15.59 43.40 41.83
C ASP A 116 -16.30 43.36 40.46
N GLY A 117 -15.81 42.50 39.56
CA GLY A 117 -16.42 42.26 38.26
C GLY A 117 -16.19 43.40 37.26
N GLY A 118 -15.03 44.06 37.36
CA GLY A 118 -14.54 45.09 36.44
C GLY A 118 -14.90 46.52 36.83
N LEU A 119 -15.42 46.77 38.04
CA LEU A 119 -15.69 48.12 38.53
C LEU A 119 -14.39 48.84 38.87
N THR A 120 -13.47 48.14 39.55
CA THR A 120 -12.13 48.62 39.86
C THR A 120 -11.09 47.56 39.51
N PHE A 121 -9.88 48.02 39.25
CA PHE A 121 -8.71 47.19 38.96
C PHE A 121 -7.53 47.66 39.81
N GLU A 122 -6.83 46.71 40.42
CA GLU A 122 -5.50 46.93 40.98
C GLU A 122 -4.47 46.74 39.87
N TRP A 123 -3.75 47.82 39.52
CA TRP A 123 -2.81 47.84 38.40
C TRP A 123 -1.36 47.78 38.86
N THR A 124 -0.57 46.88 38.26
CA THR A 124 0.87 46.74 38.48
C THR A 124 1.63 46.92 37.16
N PRO A 125 2.69 47.76 37.09
CA PRO A 125 3.53 47.85 35.90
C PRO A 125 4.33 46.56 35.69
N ILE A 126 4.33 46.07 34.44
CA ILE A 126 5.18 44.96 33.99
C ILE A 126 6.46 45.53 33.36
N THR A 127 6.33 46.62 32.63
CA THR A 127 7.46 47.34 32.05
C THR A 127 7.39 48.82 32.42
N SER A 128 8.55 49.49 32.48
CA SER A 128 8.65 50.91 32.81
C SER A 128 9.95 51.49 32.28
N ASN A 129 9.90 52.72 31.76
CA ASN A 129 11.06 53.44 31.22
C ASN A 129 11.80 52.64 30.13
N SER A 130 11.06 51.91 29.30
CA SER A 130 11.58 51.06 28.26
C SER A 130 12.22 51.88 27.14
N PRO A 131 13.36 51.45 26.58
CA PRO A 131 14.00 52.13 25.45
C PRO A 131 13.20 52.00 24.14
N VAL A 132 12.35 50.97 24.04
CA VAL A 132 11.50 50.61 22.89
C VAL A 132 10.09 50.25 23.35
N ASP A 133 9.15 50.16 22.42
CA ASP A 133 7.74 49.87 22.73
C ASP A 133 7.53 48.42 23.16
N ASN A 134 6.60 48.20 24.09
CA ASN A 134 6.11 46.89 24.52
C ASN A 134 4.62 46.81 24.22
N ILE A 135 4.26 46.06 23.18
CA ILE A 135 2.92 45.99 22.61
C ILE A 135 2.45 44.55 22.49
N ARG A 136 1.13 44.38 22.35
CA ARG A 136 0.39 43.15 22.10
C ARG A 136 0.68 42.08 23.14
N PRO A 137 0.33 42.33 24.42
CA PRO A 137 0.40 41.29 25.42
C PRO A 137 -0.52 40.13 25.02
N TYR A 138 -0.08 38.91 25.26
CA TYR A 138 -0.83 37.69 25.00
C TYR A 138 -0.51 36.64 26.06
N VAL A 139 -1.56 36.04 26.62
CA VAL A 139 -1.44 34.91 27.54
C VAL A 139 -1.81 33.64 26.77
N PRO A 140 -0.87 32.70 26.55
CA PRO A 140 -1.17 31.43 25.88
C PRO A 140 -2.24 30.63 26.63
N ARG A 141 -3.22 30.09 25.91
CA ARG A 141 -4.21 29.16 26.48
C ARG A 141 -3.51 27.84 26.83
N VAL A 142 -3.45 27.49 28.11
CA VAL A 142 -2.65 26.36 28.61
C VAL A 142 -3.44 25.04 28.68
N TYR A 143 -2.76 23.95 28.35
CA TYR A 143 -3.09 22.57 28.73
C TYR A 143 -2.06 22.07 29.79
N GLY A 144 -2.01 22.74 30.95
CA GLY A 144 -1.18 22.30 32.10
C GLY A 144 0.20 22.94 32.28
N GLY A 145 0.51 24.05 31.61
CA GLY A 145 1.75 24.84 31.83
C GLY A 145 1.58 25.98 32.86
N GLU A 146 2.69 26.53 33.35
CA GLU A 146 2.66 27.66 34.30
C GLU A 146 2.21 28.98 33.65
N PRO A 147 1.55 29.89 34.39
CA PRO A 147 1.13 31.19 33.85
C PRO A 147 2.31 32.02 33.33
N CYS A 148 2.19 32.51 32.09
CA CYS A 148 3.13 33.44 31.48
C CYS A 148 2.40 34.47 30.61
N VAL A 149 2.98 35.66 30.47
CA VAL A 149 2.54 36.66 29.49
C VAL A 149 3.66 36.89 28.50
N LEU A 150 3.32 36.83 27.21
CA LEU A 150 4.21 37.12 26.09
C LEU A 150 3.84 38.48 25.50
N TRP A 151 4.81 39.20 24.93
CA TRP A 151 4.54 40.43 24.18
C TRP A 151 5.61 40.71 23.13
N VAL A 152 5.29 41.66 22.25
CA VAL A 152 6.17 42.17 21.21
C VAL A 152 6.92 43.38 21.76
N ARG A 153 8.26 43.32 21.75
CA ARG A 153 9.14 44.41 22.18
C ARG A 153 10.02 44.90 21.03
N GLY A 154 9.96 46.18 20.68
CA GLY A 154 10.84 46.75 19.66
C GLY A 154 10.29 47.97 18.93
N VAL A 155 10.70 48.14 17.68
CA VAL A 155 10.23 49.21 16.80
C VAL A 155 9.22 48.63 15.81
N TYR A 156 7.95 49.01 15.98
CA TYR A 156 6.85 48.58 15.12
C TYR A 156 6.44 49.73 14.19
N SER A 157 6.94 49.73 12.95
CA SER A 157 6.65 50.80 12.00
C SER A 157 5.35 50.56 11.22
N THR A 158 5.12 49.32 10.76
CA THR A 158 3.88 48.86 10.13
C THR A 158 3.68 47.36 10.38
N TYR A 159 2.53 46.79 9.99
CA TYR A 159 2.31 45.33 10.06
C TYR A 159 3.21 44.48 9.15
N THR A 160 3.90 45.09 8.18
CA THR A 160 4.87 44.42 7.30
C THR A 160 6.32 44.84 7.53
N SER A 161 6.55 45.85 8.37
CA SER A 161 7.87 46.40 8.65
C SER A 161 8.03 46.67 10.14
N PHE A 162 8.76 45.80 10.82
CA PHE A 162 8.99 45.86 12.25
C PHE A 162 10.33 45.22 12.59
N ASN A 163 10.99 45.75 13.63
CA ASN A 163 12.15 45.15 14.27
C ASN A 163 11.80 44.90 15.73
N CYS A 164 11.23 43.72 15.98
CA CYS A 164 10.71 43.35 17.29
C CYS A 164 11.20 41.98 17.70
N SER A 165 11.28 41.75 19.01
CA SER A 165 11.46 40.45 19.63
C SER A 165 10.18 40.02 20.35
N ILE A 166 9.92 38.72 20.41
CA ILE A 166 8.96 38.16 21.37
C ILE A 166 9.69 37.98 22.71
N VAL A 167 9.11 38.51 23.76
CA VAL A 167 9.62 38.41 25.14
C VAL A 167 8.49 38.02 26.07
N GLY A 168 8.82 37.54 27.27
CA GLY A 168 7.82 37.11 28.22
C GLY A 168 8.26 37.21 29.67
N LEU A 169 7.28 37.25 30.56
CA LEU A 169 7.46 37.12 32.00
C LEU A 169 7.00 35.71 32.38
N PHE A 170 7.94 34.91 32.88
CA PHE A 170 7.73 33.52 33.26
C PHE A 170 7.83 33.40 34.79
N THR A 171 7.02 32.52 35.37
CA THR A 171 7.00 32.25 36.82
C THR A 171 8.12 31.31 37.25
N THR A 172 8.73 30.58 36.32
CA THR A 172 9.99 29.84 36.47
C THR A 172 11.02 30.23 35.40
N PRO A 173 12.33 30.02 35.64
CA PRO A 173 13.35 30.19 34.61
C PRO A 173 13.00 29.33 33.39
N VAL A 174 12.97 29.94 32.19
CA VAL A 174 12.86 29.20 30.94
C VAL A 174 14.01 28.17 30.93
N PRO A 175 13.73 26.85 30.79
CA PRO A 175 14.79 25.86 30.71
C PRO A 175 15.75 26.27 29.61
N GLY A 176 17.01 26.52 29.97
CA GLY A 176 18.05 26.75 28.98
C GLY A 176 18.03 25.58 28.01
N THR A 177 17.89 25.84 26.72
CA THR A 177 18.08 24.78 25.72
C THR A 177 19.47 24.23 25.92
N ALA A 178 19.58 22.95 26.31
CA ALA A 178 20.84 22.22 26.29
C ALA A 178 21.49 22.47 24.92
N GLY A 179 22.77 22.88 24.92
CA GLY A 179 23.47 23.15 23.68
C GLY A 179 23.44 21.93 22.74
N PRO A 180 23.51 22.13 21.42
CA PRO A 180 23.51 21.02 20.48
C PRO A 180 24.65 20.07 20.80
N SER A 181 24.32 18.82 21.10
CA SER A 181 25.28 17.78 21.49
C SER A 181 24.78 16.39 21.10
N SER A 182 25.71 15.48 20.87
CA SER A 182 25.42 14.05 20.79
C SER A 182 25.29 13.50 22.20
N GLY A 183 24.39 12.55 22.40
CA GLY A 183 24.11 11.96 23.71
C GLY A 183 24.00 10.45 23.62
N THR A 184 24.34 9.77 24.72
CA THR A 184 24.20 8.32 24.87
C THR A 184 23.18 8.01 25.96
N TRP A 185 22.22 7.15 25.66
CA TRP A 185 21.21 6.70 26.62
C TRP A 185 21.86 5.83 27.71
N ALA A 186 21.49 6.05 28.96
CA ALA A 186 22.18 5.48 30.13
C ALA A 186 21.34 4.50 30.95
N VAL A 187 20.04 4.36 30.66
CA VAL A 187 19.11 3.62 31.53
C VAL A 187 18.44 2.45 30.81
N ASP A 188 18.42 1.29 31.46
CA ASP A 188 17.60 0.14 31.07
C ASP A 188 16.16 0.32 31.56
N ALA A 189 15.49 1.35 31.05
CA ALA A 189 14.11 1.70 31.38
C ALA A 189 13.48 2.56 30.28
N ASP A 190 12.15 2.59 30.26
CA ASP A 190 11.41 3.58 29.51
C ASP A 190 11.69 4.99 30.06
N GLY A 191 11.66 6.00 29.20
CA GLY A 191 11.97 7.36 29.65
C GLY A 191 11.64 8.47 28.67
N LEU A 192 11.54 9.69 29.20
CA LEU A 192 11.45 10.90 28.38
C LEU A 192 12.80 11.20 27.74
N TRP A 193 12.79 11.51 26.44
CA TRP A 193 13.99 11.94 25.70
C TRP A 193 14.64 13.14 26.36
N MET A 194 13.86 14.11 26.81
CA MET A 194 14.37 15.39 27.28
C MET A 194 14.72 15.42 28.77
N ASN A 195 14.67 14.27 29.45
CA ASN A 195 15.12 14.13 30.83
C ASN A 195 16.63 13.82 30.90
N PRO A 196 17.48 14.75 31.39
CA PRO A 196 18.92 14.53 31.48
C PRO A 196 19.33 13.29 32.26
N ALA A 197 18.54 12.85 33.25
CA ALA A 197 18.85 11.67 34.06
C ALA A 197 18.88 10.36 33.26
N ASN A 198 18.32 10.37 32.05
CA ASN A 198 18.31 9.20 31.15
C ASN A 198 19.55 9.15 30.24
N TRP A 199 20.42 10.17 30.27
CA TRP A 199 21.60 10.28 29.41
C TRP A 199 22.89 10.24 30.21
N VAL A 200 23.94 9.67 29.60
CA VAL A 200 25.29 9.66 30.18
C VAL A 200 25.71 11.10 30.46
N ASP A 201 26.17 11.36 31.68
CA ASP A 201 26.60 12.68 32.19
C ASP A 201 25.55 13.80 32.08
N GLY A 202 24.26 13.45 31.90
CA GLY A 202 23.20 14.44 31.68
C GLY A 202 23.21 15.08 30.28
N THR A 203 24.01 14.57 29.35
CA THR A 203 24.16 15.13 28.00
C THR A 203 23.03 14.64 27.08
N VAL A 204 21.94 15.40 27.03
CA VAL A 204 20.78 15.10 26.18
C VAL A 204 21.15 15.28 24.71
N ALA A 205 20.92 14.25 23.89
CA ALA A 205 21.13 14.34 22.45
C ALA A 205 20.14 15.33 21.81
N TYR A 206 20.66 16.40 21.21
CA TYR A 206 19.86 17.45 20.57
C TYR A 206 20.67 18.20 19.51
N GLY A 207 19.99 18.69 18.48
CA GLY A 207 20.50 19.60 17.46
C GLY A 207 20.91 18.91 16.15
N PRO A 208 20.92 19.67 15.05
CA PRO A 208 21.28 19.14 13.72
C PRO A 208 22.67 18.50 13.70
N GLY A 209 22.80 17.36 13.02
CA GLY A 209 24.08 16.64 12.87
C GLY A 209 24.55 15.85 14.09
N ASN A 210 23.90 15.99 15.25
CA ASN A 210 24.22 15.21 16.46
C ASN A 210 23.55 13.83 16.45
N ILE A 211 24.10 12.90 17.22
CA ILE A 211 23.62 11.51 17.31
C ILE A 211 23.02 11.24 18.69
N ALA A 212 21.84 10.63 18.70
CA ALA A 212 21.29 9.95 19.87
C ALA A 212 21.64 8.46 19.80
N ASP A 213 22.46 7.99 20.74
CA ASP A 213 22.94 6.62 20.79
C ASP A 213 22.24 5.82 21.90
N PHE A 214 21.40 4.87 21.49
CA PHE A 214 20.68 3.89 22.32
C PHE A 214 21.31 2.49 22.24
N SER A 215 22.53 2.36 21.71
CA SER A 215 23.10 1.06 21.29
C SER A 215 24.24 0.55 22.17
N THR A 216 24.43 1.17 23.34
CA THR A 216 25.54 0.93 24.27
C THR A 216 25.13 0.23 25.56
N ILE A 217 23.82 0.11 25.82
CA ILE A 217 23.27 -0.56 26.99
C ILE A 217 22.73 -1.94 26.62
N ASP A 218 22.79 -2.85 27.58
CA ASP A 218 22.14 -4.17 27.53
C ASP A 218 20.74 -4.00 28.11
N ILE A 219 19.70 -4.13 27.29
CA ILE A 219 18.31 -3.93 27.74
C ILE A 219 17.65 -5.25 28.09
N THR A 220 16.93 -5.33 29.21
CA THR A 220 16.29 -6.60 29.65
C THR A 220 14.82 -6.74 29.26
N SER A 221 14.25 -5.73 28.58
CA SER A 221 12.93 -5.79 27.95
C SER A 221 12.87 -4.77 26.81
N ASP A 222 11.84 -4.84 25.96
CA ASP A 222 11.56 -3.78 24.99
C ASP A 222 11.53 -2.41 25.70
N ARG A 223 12.16 -1.40 25.09
CA ARG A 223 12.30 -0.05 25.67
C ARG A 223 11.62 1.02 24.84
N CYS A 224 10.93 1.92 25.54
CA CYS A 224 10.19 3.01 24.96
C CYS A 224 10.78 4.37 25.36
N VAL A 225 11.29 5.10 24.36
CA VAL A 225 11.73 6.50 24.49
C VAL A 225 10.60 7.41 24.06
N THR A 226 10.21 8.34 24.93
CA THR A 226 9.07 9.24 24.68
C THR A 226 9.55 10.66 24.39
N VAL A 227 9.09 11.22 23.28
CA VAL A 227 9.35 12.59 22.83
C VAL A 227 8.15 13.46 23.19
N ASP A 228 8.37 14.48 24.01
CA ASP A 228 7.32 15.36 24.56
C ASP A 228 7.26 16.75 23.88
N LYS A 229 8.22 17.04 23.00
CA LYS A 229 8.33 18.27 22.21
C LYS A 229 9.09 18.01 20.91
N ILE A 230 9.31 19.04 20.12
CA ILE A 230 10.13 18.94 18.90
C ILE A 230 11.58 18.64 19.28
N VAL A 231 12.12 17.54 18.76
CA VAL A 231 13.55 17.19 18.90
C VAL A 231 14.20 17.20 17.53
N GLN A 232 15.13 18.14 17.35
CA GLN A 232 16.03 18.16 16.21
C GLN A 232 17.21 17.22 16.47
N ILE A 233 17.51 16.33 15.54
CA ILE A 233 18.65 15.39 15.67
C ILE A 233 19.21 15.00 14.30
N GLY A 234 20.52 14.77 14.20
CA GLY A 234 21.16 14.33 12.97
C GLY A 234 21.13 12.83 12.73
N GLY A 235 21.15 12.03 13.78
CA GLY A 235 21.08 10.59 13.64
C GLY A 235 20.63 9.86 14.89
N LEU A 236 20.18 8.63 14.64
CA LEU A 236 19.73 7.71 15.67
C LEU A 236 20.56 6.43 15.56
N ARG A 237 20.97 5.88 16.70
CA ARG A 237 21.62 4.57 16.74
C ARG A 237 20.92 3.69 17.76
N PHE A 238 20.37 2.58 17.31
CA PHE A 238 19.71 1.58 18.14
C PHE A 238 20.53 0.31 18.17
N GLY A 239 20.51 -0.37 19.30
CA GLY A 239 21.14 -1.66 19.48
C GLY A 239 20.91 -2.18 20.88
N ASP A 240 21.41 -3.37 21.09
CA ASP A 240 21.43 -4.06 22.36
C ASP A 240 22.82 -4.67 22.54
N LEU A 241 23.28 -4.97 23.74
CA LEU A 241 24.56 -5.68 23.89
C LEU A 241 24.35 -7.19 23.78
N THR A 242 23.24 -7.70 24.31
CA THR A 242 22.80 -9.09 24.23
C THR A 242 21.27 -9.16 24.16
N GLY A 243 20.69 -10.23 23.61
CA GLY A 243 19.23 -10.41 23.62
C GLY A 243 18.50 -10.09 22.32
N THR A 244 17.17 -10.07 22.39
CA THR A 244 16.22 -9.96 21.27
C THR A 244 15.23 -8.80 21.42
N GLU A 245 15.45 -7.98 22.45
CA GLU A 245 14.65 -6.84 22.82
C GLU A 245 14.72 -5.72 21.76
N ASN A 246 13.66 -4.92 21.73
CA ASN A 246 13.43 -3.91 20.69
C ASN A 246 13.35 -2.51 21.28
N TRP A 247 13.60 -1.53 20.42
CA TRP A 247 13.43 -0.12 20.74
C TRP A 247 12.16 0.42 20.11
N MET A 248 11.45 1.27 20.84
CA MET A 248 10.37 2.10 20.33
C MET A 248 10.64 3.55 20.69
N VAL A 249 10.49 4.46 19.73
CA VAL A 249 10.40 5.90 20.01
C VAL A 249 8.99 6.35 19.68
N LYS A 250 8.30 6.95 20.66
CA LYS A 250 6.94 7.47 20.52
C LYS A 250 6.87 8.95 20.90
N ALA A 251 5.77 9.61 20.57
CA ALA A 251 5.55 11.01 20.95
C ALA A 251 4.30 11.19 21.82
N LEU A 252 4.34 12.17 22.73
CA LEU A 252 3.16 12.78 23.31
C LEU A 252 2.55 13.79 22.32
N PRO A 253 1.29 14.23 22.50
CA PRO A 253 0.70 15.24 21.63
C PRO A 253 1.58 16.50 21.48
N GLY A 254 1.93 16.85 20.24
CA GLY A 254 2.82 17.97 19.93
C GLY A 254 4.32 17.62 19.82
N GLY A 255 4.72 16.39 20.18
CA GLY A 255 6.07 15.88 19.98
C GLY A 255 6.28 15.31 18.57
N PHE A 256 7.45 15.54 17.99
CA PHE A 256 7.92 14.87 16.78
C PHE A 256 9.45 14.92 16.69
N LEU A 257 10.02 14.03 15.87
CA LEU A 257 11.44 14.06 15.54
C LEU A 257 11.66 14.78 14.22
N GLU A 258 12.53 15.79 14.24
CA GLU A 258 13.06 16.40 13.02
C GLU A 258 14.48 15.87 12.79
N LEU A 259 14.62 15.00 11.79
CA LEU A 259 15.89 14.43 11.40
C LEU A 259 16.61 15.36 10.41
N CYS A 260 17.57 16.13 10.92
CA CYS A 260 18.16 17.28 10.25
C CYS A 260 19.70 17.34 10.34
N GLY A 261 20.33 17.95 9.33
CA GLY A 261 21.78 17.96 9.13
C GLY A 261 22.14 17.50 7.71
N ASN A 262 23.43 17.48 7.39
CA ASN A 262 23.88 17.22 6.01
C ASN A 262 23.65 15.77 5.54
N LEU A 263 23.82 14.79 6.43
CA LEU A 263 23.67 13.37 6.11
C LEU A 263 22.89 12.64 7.22
N PRO A 264 21.57 12.83 7.28
CA PRO A 264 20.79 12.20 8.34
C PRO A 264 20.87 10.66 8.27
N SER A 265 20.99 10.00 9.42
CA SER A 265 21.18 8.54 9.46
C SER A 265 20.42 7.87 10.60
N ILE A 266 19.96 6.65 10.34
CA ILE A 266 19.32 5.80 11.34
C ILE A 266 19.99 4.44 11.28
N SER A 267 20.75 4.10 12.31
CA SER A 267 21.43 2.82 12.45
C SER A 267 20.65 1.91 13.39
N VAL A 268 20.35 0.69 12.95
CA VAL A 268 19.77 -0.35 13.82
C VAL A 268 20.73 -1.54 13.80
N LYS A 269 21.50 -1.72 14.88
CA LYS A 269 22.57 -2.73 14.93
C LYS A 269 22.04 -4.17 14.89
N GLN A 270 20.92 -4.43 15.55
CA GLN A 270 20.22 -5.72 15.59
C GLN A 270 18.71 -5.53 15.87
N ASN A 271 17.95 -6.62 15.89
CA ASN A 271 16.54 -6.66 16.29
C ASN A 271 15.69 -5.62 15.53
N THR A 272 14.82 -4.89 16.24
CA THR A 272 13.93 -3.87 15.67
C THR A 272 13.99 -2.55 16.43
N ALA A 273 13.99 -1.45 15.69
CA ALA A 273 13.69 -0.12 16.21
C ALA A 273 12.45 0.43 15.50
N THR A 274 11.40 0.76 16.25
CA THR A 274 10.14 1.32 15.75
C THR A 274 10.06 2.81 16.04
N LEU A 275 9.92 3.62 15.00
CA LEU A 275 9.56 5.03 15.13
C LEU A 275 8.03 5.14 15.04
N ALA A 276 7.40 5.14 16.22
CA ALA A 276 5.97 5.32 16.46
C ALA A 276 5.63 6.78 16.76
N LEU A 277 6.18 7.69 15.94
CA LEU A 277 5.94 9.13 15.99
C LEU A 277 6.11 9.75 14.60
N PRO A 278 5.59 10.95 14.35
CA PRO A 278 5.87 11.68 13.12
C PRO A 278 7.36 12.00 12.97
N LEU A 279 7.97 11.50 11.88
CA LEU A 279 9.33 11.83 11.48
C LEU A 279 9.32 12.88 10.37
N VAL A 280 10.03 13.99 10.59
CA VAL A 280 10.20 15.06 9.61
C VAL A 280 11.64 15.06 9.12
N SER A 281 11.86 15.12 7.80
CA SER A 281 13.20 15.32 7.24
C SER A 281 13.17 15.96 5.85
N THR A 282 13.89 17.06 5.68
CA THR A 282 14.07 17.72 4.39
C THR A 282 15.09 17.01 3.51
N ASN A 283 16.14 16.45 4.10
CA ASN A 283 17.25 15.79 3.38
C ASN A 283 17.05 14.27 3.19
N GLY A 284 16.00 13.70 3.79
CA GLY A 284 15.83 12.25 3.81
C GLY A 284 16.76 11.60 4.84
N PHE A 285 17.03 10.30 4.70
CA PHE A 285 17.93 9.61 5.63
C PHE A 285 18.60 8.40 4.99
N THR A 286 19.67 7.92 5.63
CA THR A 286 20.30 6.65 5.31
C THR A 286 20.11 5.64 6.43
N LYS A 287 19.48 4.51 6.11
CA LYS A 287 19.41 3.34 6.99
C LYS A 287 20.75 2.60 6.94
N THR A 288 21.27 2.23 8.11
CA THR A 288 22.51 1.45 8.23
C THR A 288 22.35 0.31 9.23
N SER A 289 23.30 -0.64 9.16
CA SER A 289 23.42 -1.82 10.04
C SER A 289 22.30 -2.87 9.88
N PRO A 290 22.51 -4.14 10.27
CA PRO A 290 21.64 -5.26 9.86
C PRO A 290 20.23 -5.34 10.45
N GLY A 291 19.90 -4.55 11.48
CA GLY A 291 18.59 -4.59 12.15
C GLY A 291 17.46 -3.97 11.34
N THR A 292 16.24 -4.08 11.87
CA THR A 292 15.02 -3.59 11.23
C THR A 292 14.64 -2.21 11.75
N LEU A 293 14.49 -1.23 10.86
CA LEU A 293 13.83 0.05 11.15
C LEU A 293 12.37 -0.04 10.74
N VAL A 294 11.43 0.30 11.63
CA VAL A 294 10.00 0.39 11.32
C VAL A 294 9.54 1.84 11.39
N LEU A 295 8.93 2.33 10.30
CA LEU A 295 8.23 3.61 10.25
C LEU A 295 6.72 3.35 10.35
N SER A 296 6.13 3.57 11.53
CA SER A 296 4.75 3.16 11.83
C SER A 296 3.75 4.32 11.92
N GLU A 297 4.16 5.54 11.60
CA GLU A 297 3.31 6.74 11.66
C GLU A 297 3.31 7.51 10.34
N SER A 298 2.49 8.57 10.28
CA SER A 298 2.56 9.55 9.19
C SER A 298 3.84 10.39 9.28
N ASN A 299 4.67 10.33 8.24
CA ASN A 299 5.97 11.00 8.19
C ASN A 299 6.02 12.04 7.06
N TRP A 300 6.80 13.10 7.27
CA TRP A 300 7.08 14.13 6.28
C TRP A 300 8.55 14.10 5.86
N ILE A 301 8.89 13.20 4.94
CA ILE A 301 10.25 13.04 4.42
C ILE A 301 10.26 13.56 2.98
N GLN A 302 11.05 14.58 2.66
CA GLN A 302 11.11 15.17 1.30
C GLN A 302 12.35 14.74 0.50
N GLY A 303 13.46 14.46 1.18
CA GLY A 303 14.71 14.07 0.53
C GLY A 303 14.75 12.60 0.10
N ILE A 304 15.96 12.11 -0.19
CA ILE A 304 16.19 10.73 -0.64
C ILE A 304 16.20 9.81 0.59
N VAL A 305 15.43 8.73 0.52
CA VAL A 305 15.49 7.66 1.52
C VAL A 305 16.42 6.57 1.00
N ASN A 306 17.64 6.52 1.53
CA ASN A 306 18.56 5.43 1.27
C ASN A 306 18.26 4.30 2.25
N ILE A 307 17.82 3.15 1.73
CA ILE A 307 17.57 1.95 2.51
C ILE A 307 18.90 1.30 2.97
N ASP A 308 20.03 1.78 2.43
CA ASP A 308 21.35 1.23 2.69
C ASP A 308 22.53 2.18 2.50
N THR A 309 23.73 1.66 2.78
CA THR A 309 25.04 2.31 2.62
C THR A 309 25.66 2.12 1.24
N ALA A 310 24.97 1.51 0.28
CA ALA A 310 25.53 1.06 -1.00
C ALA A 310 26.69 0.04 -0.91
N SER A 311 26.85 -0.63 0.24
CA SER A 311 27.88 -1.66 0.42
C SER A 311 27.74 -2.81 -0.59
N THR A 312 28.88 -3.35 -0.99
CA THR A 312 29.02 -4.50 -1.89
C THR A 312 29.09 -5.84 -1.13
N THR A 313 29.18 -5.81 0.20
CA THR A 313 29.47 -6.98 1.05
C THR A 313 28.64 -7.08 2.32
N VAL A 314 28.13 -5.97 2.87
CA VAL A 314 27.41 -5.97 4.15
C VAL A 314 25.90 -5.90 3.97
N SER A 315 25.17 -6.33 5.01
CA SER A 315 23.73 -6.13 5.10
C SER A 315 23.39 -4.87 5.89
N ASP A 316 22.56 -4.00 5.33
CA ASP A 316 21.96 -2.84 6.02
C ASP A 316 20.54 -3.13 6.52
N GLY A 317 20.15 -4.42 6.53
CA GLY A 317 18.93 -4.89 7.17
C GLY A 317 17.66 -4.49 6.44
N ILE A 318 16.62 -4.22 7.23
CA ILE A 318 15.27 -3.93 6.73
C ILE A 318 14.89 -2.50 7.09
N CYS A 319 14.26 -1.80 6.15
CA CYS A 319 13.46 -0.62 6.41
C CYS A 319 12.00 -0.95 6.09
N ARG A 320 11.17 -1.10 7.12
CA ARG A 320 9.75 -1.43 7.02
C ARG A 320 8.90 -0.17 7.06
N LEU A 321 8.07 -0.01 6.05
CA LEU A 321 6.99 0.96 6.00
C LEU A 321 5.73 0.28 6.53
N ALA A 322 5.20 0.73 7.67
CA ALA A 322 4.07 0.10 8.36
C ALA A 322 2.84 1.02 8.47
N HIS A 323 2.83 2.12 7.71
CA HIS A 323 1.75 3.10 7.66
C HIS A 323 1.60 3.66 6.22
N PRO A 324 0.38 3.92 5.71
CA PRO A 324 0.16 4.44 4.35
C PRO A 324 0.96 5.71 4.00
N ASN A 325 1.17 6.57 5.00
CA ASN A 325 1.92 7.83 4.90
C ASN A 325 3.36 7.74 5.45
N ALA A 326 3.95 6.54 5.56
CA ALA A 326 5.30 6.39 6.12
C ALA A 326 6.40 7.11 5.31
N ILE A 327 6.15 7.39 4.02
CA ILE A 327 7.12 7.96 3.06
C ILE A 327 6.42 8.72 1.91
N SER A 328 5.20 9.24 2.11
CA SER A 328 4.38 9.79 1.01
C SER A 328 5.02 10.96 0.24
N SER A 329 5.98 11.65 0.83
CA SER A 329 6.58 12.88 0.28
C SER A 329 8.03 12.73 -0.21
N ALA A 330 8.65 11.53 -0.12
CA ALA A 330 10.07 11.38 -0.44
C ALA A 330 10.34 11.62 -1.92
N SER A 331 11.49 12.20 -2.24
CA SER A 331 11.88 12.47 -3.64
C SER A 331 12.32 11.23 -4.39
N ALA A 332 12.95 10.27 -3.70
CA ALA A 332 13.30 8.94 -4.23
C ALA A 332 13.59 7.95 -3.10
N ILE A 333 13.54 6.65 -3.44
CA ILE A 333 14.03 5.56 -2.57
C ILE A 333 15.19 4.85 -3.26
N TYR A 334 16.33 4.75 -2.58
CA TYR A 334 17.54 4.11 -3.11
C TYR A 334 17.90 2.85 -2.32
N ILE A 335 18.02 1.74 -3.04
CA ILE A 335 18.42 0.42 -2.57
C ILE A 335 19.68 0.03 -3.37
N ARG A 336 20.85 0.43 -2.88
CA ARG A 336 22.12 0.44 -3.63
C ARG A 336 23.05 -0.71 -3.23
N ASN A 337 22.77 -1.44 -2.15
CA ASN A 337 23.55 -2.63 -1.82
C ASN A 337 23.51 -3.61 -2.99
N ASN A 338 24.69 -4.07 -3.37
CA ASN A 338 24.89 -4.81 -4.60
C ASN A 338 25.88 -5.96 -4.40
N ASN A 339 26.03 -6.82 -5.41
CA ASN A 339 26.86 -8.02 -5.31
C ASN A 339 26.46 -8.86 -4.08
N SER A 340 27.33 -8.99 -3.07
CA SER A 340 27.05 -9.75 -1.84
C SER A 340 26.37 -8.91 -0.75
N GLY A 341 26.34 -7.58 -0.89
CA GLY A 341 25.63 -6.69 0.03
C GLY A 341 24.11 -6.81 -0.12
N SER A 342 23.37 -6.52 0.95
CA SER A 342 21.91 -6.67 0.97
C SER A 342 21.18 -5.68 1.86
N SER A 343 19.95 -5.36 1.47
CA SER A 343 19.00 -4.56 2.25
C SER A 343 17.60 -4.79 1.71
N THR A 344 16.57 -4.62 2.52
CA THR A 344 15.18 -4.81 2.08
C THR A 344 14.33 -3.60 2.43
N LEU A 345 13.66 -3.07 1.42
CA LEU A 345 12.48 -2.23 1.63
C LEU A 345 11.28 -3.14 1.85
N GLU A 346 10.67 -3.09 3.03
CA GLU A 346 9.54 -3.95 3.39
C GLU A 346 8.25 -3.14 3.53
N LEU A 347 7.15 -3.63 2.95
CA LEU A 347 5.83 -3.01 3.01
C LEU A 347 4.91 -3.85 3.90
N ASP A 348 4.41 -3.25 4.96
CA ASP A 348 3.44 -3.84 5.87
C ASP A 348 2.13 -3.06 5.79
N GLY A 349 1.19 -3.60 5.01
CA GLY A 349 -0.10 -2.96 4.73
C GLY A 349 -1.15 -3.17 5.82
N THR A 350 -0.78 -3.61 7.03
CA THR A 350 -1.73 -3.91 8.12
C THR A 350 -2.58 -2.70 8.49
N GLN A 351 -2.00 -1.50 8.47
CA GLN A 351 -2.71 -0.24 8.77
C GLN A 351 -3.35 0.41 7.52
N GLY A 352 -3.32 -0.28 6.37
CA GLY A 352 -3.84 0.21 5.09
C GLY A 352 -2.81 0.12 3.97
N SER A 353 -3.29 0.19 2.74
CA SER A 353 -2.46 0.10 1.54
C SER A 353 -1.41 1.21 1.46
N ILE A 354 -0.16 0.80 1.28
CA ILE A 354 1.00 1.67 1.06
C ILE A 354 1.20 1.86 -0.45
N THR A 355 1.38 3.10 -0.87
CA THR A 355 1.71 3.46 -2.26
C THR A 355 3.01 4.22 -2.31
N ILE A 356 4.05 3.63 -2.90
CA ILE A 356 5.31 4.32 -3.18
C ILE A 356 5.16 5.11 -4.47
N ARG A 357 5.10 6.44 -4.36
CA ARG A 357 4.87 7.35 -5.50
C ARG A 357 6.15 7.84 -6.16
N CYS A 358 7.25 7.91 -5.41
CA CYS A 358 8.53 8.40 -5.90
C CYS A 358 9.31 7.31 -6.65
N PRO A 359 10.28 7.69 -7.50
CA PRO A 359 11.16 6.73 -8.17
C PRO A 359 11.93 5.86 -7.18
N VAL A 360 12.13 4.59 -7.55
CA VAL A 360 12.90 3.62 -6.78
C VAL A 360 14.11 3.17 -7.60
N LEU A 361 15.32 3.36 -7.08
CA LEU A 361 16.54 2.81 -7.66
C LEU A 361 16.96 1.56 -6.89
N VAL A 362 17.22 0.47 -7.60
CA VAL A 362 17.55 -0.84 -7.02
C VAL A 362 18.78 -1.43 -7.70
N ALA A 363 19.79 -1.83 -6.93
CA ALA A 363 20.96 -2.50 -7.47
C ALA A 363 20.77 -4.01 -7.59
N CYS A 364 21.43 -4.63 -8.58
CA CYS A 364 21.47 -6.08 -8.69
C CYS A 364 22.42 -6.71 -7.67
N ARG A 365 22.11 -7.94 -7.26
CA ARG A 365 22.80 -8.70 -6.21
C ARG A 365 23.06 -10.14 -6.66
N ASN A 366 23.87 -10.84 -5.86
CA ASN A 366 24.19 -12.27 -6.00
C ASN A 366 23.65 -13.10 -4.84
N VAL A 367 22.96 -12.48 -3.87
CA VAL A 367 22.37 -13.12 -2.69
C VAL A 367 20.87 -13.33 -2.83
N ASP A 368 20.34 -14.31 -2.10
CA ASP A 368 18.91 -14.64 -2.06
C ASP A 368 18.17 -13.79 -1.00
N VAL A 369 18.33 -12.47 -1.07
CA VAL A 369 17.65 -11.50 -0.18
C VAL A 369 16.82 -10.55 -1.03
N PRO A 370 15.50 -10.44 -0.79
CA PRO A 370 14.63 -9.50 -1.50
C PRO A 370 15.12 -8.06 -1.37
N ALA A 371 15.16 -7.34 -2.49
CA ALA A 371 15.35 -5.90 -2.46
C ALA A 371 14.07 -5.20 -1.99
N ILE A 372 12.92 -5.69 -2.43
CA ILE A 372 11.60 -5.21 -1.99
C ILE A 372 10.76 -6.40 -1.58
N ARG A 373 10.15 -6.31 -0.39
CA ARG A 373 9.22 -7.31 0.14
C ARG A 373 7.87 -6.68 0.45
N ASN A 374 6.79 -7.28 -0.04
CA ASN A 374 5.45 -7.07 0.47
C ASN A 374 5.18 -8.09 1.58
N ASN A 375 5.25 -7.66 2.84
CA ASN A 375 5.02 -8.54 3.99
C ASN A 375 3.55 -8.96 4.06
N CYS A 376 2.65 -7.96 3.96
CA CYS A 376 1.21 -8.17 3.99
C CYS A 376 0.44 -7.00 3.37
N GLY A 377 -0.84 -7.24 3.12
CA GLY A 377 -1.75 -6.25 2.52
C GLY A 377 -1.57 -6.10 1.01
N SER A 378 -2.35 -5.19 0.44
CA SER A 378 -2.32 -4.85 -0.98
C SER A 378 -1.60 -3.51 -1.17
N ASN A 379 -0.31 -3.57 -1.50
CA ASN A 379 0.55 -2.39 -1.64
C ASN A 379 0.97 -2.19 -3.09
N SER A 380 1.44 -0.98 -3.42
CA SER A 380 1.80 -0.63 -4.78
C SER A 380 3.04 0.26 -4.89
N ILE A 381 3.73 0.12 -6.01
CA ILE A 381 4.81 0.99 -6.45
C ILE A 381 4.33 1.69 -7.73
N ALA A 382 4.01 2.97 -7.59
CA ALA A 382 3.56 3.84 -8.68
C ALA A 382 4.71 4.68 -9.27
N GLY A 383 5.84 4.78 -8.56
CA GLY A 383 7.07 5.35 -9.12
C GLY A 383 7.77 4.41 -10.11
N LEU A 384 8.58 4.99 -10.98
CA LEU A 384 9.50 4.25 -11.86
C LEU A 384 10.45 3.40 -11.03
N ILE A 385 10.67 2.14 -11.43
CA ILE A 385 11.74 1.29 -10.87
C ILE A 385 12.92 1.26 -11.83
N GLN A 386 14.06 1.75 -11.37
CA GLN A 386 15.32 1.75 -12.10
C GLN A 386 16.26 0.73 -11.48
N VAL A 387 16.53 -0.35 -12.22
CA VAL A 387 17.46 -1.39 -11.78
C VAL A 387 18.86 -1.07 -12.33
N ASN A 388 19.89 -1.09 -11.49
CA ASN A 388 21.23 -0.69 -11.89
C ASN A 388 22.32 -1.74 -11.57
N VAL A 389 23.58 -1.29 -11.45
CA VAL A 389 24.82 -2.06 -11.29
C VAL A 389 24.76 -3.20 -10.26
N GLY A 390 25.77 -4.07 -10.29
CA GLY A 390 25.98 -5.13 -9.31
C GLY A 390 25.88 -6.54 -9.88
N GLY A 391 25.33 -7.44 -9.08
CA GLY A 391 25.21 -8.87 -9.36
C GLY A 391 24.26 -9.21 -10.51
N ASN A 392 23.77 -10.44 -10.56
CA ASN A 392 22.99 -10.95 -11.70
C ASN A 392 21.46 -10.89 -11.53
N ARG A 393 20.94 -10.51 -10.36
CA ARG A 393 19.49 -10.52 -10.09
C ARG A 393 18.99 -9.41 -9.18
N VAL A 394 17.69 -9.14 -9.28
CA VAL A 394 16.91 -8.36 -8.30
C VAL A 394 15.72 -9.22 -7.89
N ILE A 395 15.47 -9.32 -6.59
CA ILE A 395 14.40 -10.17 -6.03
C ILE A 395 13.29 -9.28 -5.47
N PHE A 396 12.08 -9.52 -5.94
CA PHE A 396 10.83 -8.98 -5.40
C PHE A 396 10.06 -10.12 -4.74
N GLU A 397 9.69 -9.93 -3.49
CA GLU A 397 8.91 -10.91 -2.73
C GLU A 397 7.54 -10.34 -2.39
N SER A 398 6.49 -11.15 -2.58
CA SER A 398 5.19 -10.91 -1.99
C SER A 398 4.89 -12.08 -1.06
N ALA A 399 5.06 -11.88 0.25
CA ALA A 399 4.84 -12.93 1.24
C ALA A 399 3.34 -13.24 1.38
N SER A 400 2.50 -12.20 1.37
CA SER A 400 1.04 -12.32 1.32
C SER A 400 0.42 -11.09 0.63
N GLY A 401 -0.87 -11.15 0.29
CA GLY A 401 -1.58 -10.01 -0.32
C GLY A 401 -1.17 -9.74 -1.77
N TRP A 402 -1.08 -8.45 -2.16
CA TRP A 402 -0.74 -8.02 -3.51
C TRP A 402 0.39 -6.98 -3.50
N LEU A 403 1.39 -7.17 -4.37
CA LEU A 403 2.36 -6.13 -4.72
C LEU A 403 2.14 -5.70 -6.18
N ALA A 404 1.69 -4.46 -6.39
CA ALA A 404 1.43 -3.92 -7.71
C ALA A 404 2.57 -3.04 -8.23
N PHE A 405 3.05 -3.30 -9.44
CA PHE A 405 3.98 -2.46 -10.21
C PHE A 405 3.18 -1.68 -11.25
N MET A 406 2.98 -0.39 -11.02
CA MET A 406 2.06 0.43 -11.82
C MET A 406 2.76 1.31 -12.85
N ASN A 407 4.10 1.33 -12.85
CA ASN A 407 4.91 2.14 -13.73
C ASN A 407 6.05 1.32 -14.33
N THR A 408 6.84 1.95 -15.17
CA THR A 408 7.95 1.31 -15.87
C THR A 408 8.96 0.72 -14.88
N CYS A 409 9.47 -0.45 -15.22
CA CYS A 409 10.59 -1.11 -14.60
C CYS A 409 11.65 -1.33 -15.68
N GLN A 410 12.89 -0.91 -15.45
CA GLN A 410 13.93 -1.02 -16.48
C GLN A 410 15.33 -1.19 -15.87
N TYR A 411 16.13 -2.06 -16.48
CA TYR A 411 17.57 -2.08 -16.23
C TYR A 411 18.27 -0.94 -16.98
N ILE A 412 18.90 -0.05 -16.22
CA ILE A 412 19.61 1.16 -16.70
C ILE A 412 21.11 1.11 -16.39
N GLY A 413 21.61 -0.02 -15.88
CA GLY A 413 23.02 -0.16 -15.51
C GLY A 413 23.94 -0.26 -16.72
N THR A 414 25.24 -0.14 -16.47
CA THR A 414 26.27 -0.19 -17.52
C THR A 414 26.75 -1.60 -17.87
N LEU A 415 26.44 -2.62 -17.05
CA LEU A 415 26.92 -3.99 -17.24
C LEU A 415 26.06 -4.73 -18.26
N THR A 416 26.68 -5.42 -19.21
CA THR A 416 26.02 -6.06 -20.37
C THR A 416 25.68 -7.54 -20.16
N ASN A 417 26.13 -8.14 -19.06
CA ASN A 417 25.75 -9.51 -18.72
C ASN A 417 24.25 -9.59 -18.35
N ALA A 418 23.67 -10.77 -18.51
CA ALA A 418 22.29 -11.07 -18.14
C ALA A 418 21.88 -10.56 -16.74
N ARG A 419 20.65 -10.04 -16.63
CA ARG A 419 20.02 -9.59 -15.37
C ARG A 419 18.65 -10.22 -15.20
N THR A 420 18.40 -10.79 -14.03
CA THR A 420 17.16 -11.53 -13.75
C THR A 420 16.27 -10.79 -12.76
N PHE A 421 15.03 -10.53 -13.16
CA PHE A 421 13.96 -10.06 -12.30
C PHE A 421 13.25 -11.27 -11.70
N VAL A 422 13.41 -11.47 -10.41
CA VAL A 422 12.88 -12.62 -9.69
C VAL A 422 11.64 -12.21 -8.90
N PHE A 423 10.55 -12.94 -9.10
CA PHE A 423 9.28 -12.76 -8.39
C PHE A 423 8.98 -14.01 -7.57
N THR A 424 8.89 -13.86 -6.25
CA THR A 424 8.75 -14.99 -5.30
C THR A 424 7.77 -14.70 -4.16
N GLY A 425 7.51 -15.71 -3.31
CA GLY A 425 6.58 -15.66 -2.19
C GLY A 425 5.19 -16.24 -2.49
N ASP A 426 4.37 -16.34 -1.45
CA ASP A 426 3.02 -16.91 -1.49
C ASP A 426 1.94 -15.89 -1.88
N GLY A 427 2.24 -14.60 -1.71
CA GLY A 427 1.43 -13.48 -2.16
C GLY A 427 1.51 -13.22 -3.66
N ASN A 428 0.63 -12.35 -4.13
CA ASN A 428 0.40 -12.09 -5.55
C ASN A 428 1.14 -10.83 -6.04
N PHE A 429 1.30 -10.76 -7.36
CA PHE A 429 1.84 -9.61 -8.08
C PHE A 429 0.86 -9.14 -9.14
N LEU A 430 0.73 -7.82 -9.27
CA LEU A 430 0.10 -7.18 -10.43
C LEU A 430 1.17 -6.36 -11.15
N PHE A 431 1.37 -6.62 -12.43
CA PHE A 431 2.31 -5.87 -13.27
C PHE A 431 1.52 -5.14 -14.36
N SER A 432 1.09 -3.92 -14.05
CA SER A 432 0.33 -3.06 -14.97
C SER A 432 1.19 -2.01 -15.67
N GLY A 433 2.36 -1.70 -15.10
CA GLY A 433 3.41 -0.94 -15.79
C GLY A 433 4.15 -1.76 -16.86
N ALA A 434 5.14 -1.16 -17.52
CA ALA A 434 5.96 -1.86 -18.52
C ALA A 434 7.26 -2.40 -17.92
N LEU A 435 7.72 -3.57 -18.36
CA LEU A 435 9.10 -4.03 -18.12
C LEU A 435 9.86 -3.93 -19.42
N TYR A 436 10.78 -2.99 -19.52
CA TYR A 436 11.54 -2.81 -20.76
C TYR A 436 12.84 -3.63 -20.78
N ARG A 437 13.26 -4.03 -21.99
CA ARG A 437 14.66 -4.41 -22.24
C ARG A 437 15.61 -3.35 -21.70
N SER A 438 16.81 -3.79 -21.40
CA SER A 438 17.88 -2.90 -21.00
C SER A 438 18.21 -1.86 -22.08
N GLN A 439 18.77 -0.73 -21.66
CA GLN A 439 19.24 0.31 -22.60
C GLN A 439 20.59 -0.05 -23.24
N ASN A 440 21.33 -0.97 -22.63
CA ASN A 440 22.68 -1.36 -23.01
C ASN A 440 22.78 -2.77 -23.64
N ASN A 441 21.64 -3.36 -24.04
CA ASN A 441 21.53 -4.72 -24.59
C ASN A 441 21.91 -5.86 -23.64
N ALA A 442 22.01 -5.62 -22.33
CA ALA A 442 22.02 -6.69 -21.34
C ALA A 442 20.71 -7.51 -21.41
N PRO A 443 20.77 -8.85 -21.55
CA PRO A 443 19.56 -9.67 -21.56
C PRO A 443 18.79 -9.53 -20.25
N VAL A 444 17.50 -9.21 -20.36
CA VAL A 444 16.59 -9.12 -19.20
C VAL A 444 15.78 -10.40 -19.08
N HIS A 445 16.05 -11.18 -18.03
CA HIS A 445 15.32 -12.41 -17.70
C HIS A 445 14.24 -12.16 -16.66
N ILE A 446 13.20 -13.00 -16.67
CA ILE A 446 12.19 -13.08 -15.62
C ILE A 446 12.22 -14.49 -15.01
N SER A 447 12.17 -14.59 -13.68
CA SER A 447 11.99 -15.85 -12.97
C SER A 447 10.82 -15.76 -12.00
N LYS A 448 9.79 -16.57 -12.23
CA LYS A 448 8.62 -16.70 -11.37
C LYS A 448 8.76 -17.96 -10.52
N LEU A 449 9.11 -17.78 -9.24
CA LEU A 449 9.53 -18.86 -8.33
C LEU A 449 8.54 -19.18 -7.20
N GLY A 450 7.77 -18.19 -6.74
CA GLY A 450 6.84 -18.34 -5.60
C GLY A 450 5.49 -18.99 -5.97
N ARG A 451 4.67 -19.34 -4.97
CA ARG A 451 3.36 -19.98 -5.18
C ARG A 451 2.28 -19.02 -5.66
N GLY A 452 2.41 -17.73 -5.38
CA GLY A 452 1.38 -16.75 -5.72
C GLY A 452 1.19 -16.52 -7.23
N THR A 453 0.17 -15.76 -7.58
CA THR A 453 -0.15 -15.41 -8.97
C THR A 453 0.53 -14.11 -9.37
N MET A 454 1.17 -14.07 -10.54
CA MET A 454 1.62 -12.86 -11.20
C MET A 454 0.69 -12.56 -12.39
N VAL A 455 -0.08 -11.47 -12.28
CA VAL A 455 -0.93 -10.98 -13.38
C VAL A 455 -0.20 -9.87 -14.11
N VAL A 456 -0.09 -9.99 -15.43
CA VAL A 456 0.57 -9.00 -16.28
C VAL A 456 -0.45 -8.40 -17.24
N THR A 457 -0.70 -7.10 -17.10
CA THR A 457 -1.55 -6.32 -18.01
C THR A 457 -0.76 -5.28 -18.79
N GLY A 458 0.44 -4.92 -18.33
CA GLY A 458 1.36 -4.04 -19.05
C GLY A 458 2.29 -4.78 -20.03
N VAL A 459 2.96 -4.01 -20.89
CA VAL A 459 3.86 -4.55 -21.93
C VAL A 459 5.18 -5.04 -21.32
N LEU A 460 5.62 -6.23 -21.70
CA LEU A 460 6.94 -6.76 -21.34
C LEU A 460 7.81 -6.85 -22.60
N THR A 461 9.00 -6.26 -22.59
CA THR A 461 10.00 -6.38 -23.66
C THR A 461 11.30 -6.99 -23.16
N ASN A 462 11.22 -7.91 -22.21
CA ASN A 462 12.36 -8.62 -21.64
C ASN A 462 12.98 -9.57 -22.69
N ASP A 463 13.96 -9.07 -23.43
CA ASP A 463 14.68 -9.76 -24.50
C ASP A 463 15.43 -11.05 -24.09
N GLY A 464 15.58 -11.29 -22.78
CA GLY A 464 16.05 -12.57 -22.22
C GLY A 464 14.97 -13.64 -22.16
N THR A 465 15.09 -14.57 -21.21
CA THR A 465 14.18 -15.72 -21.03
C THR A 465 13.23 -15.51 -19.87
N VAL A 466 12.10 -16.23 -19.87
CA VAL A 466 11.14 -16.31 -18.77
C VAL A 466 11.12 -17.74 -18.25
N VAL A 467 11.32 -17.92 -16.94
CA VAL A 467 11.18 -19.23 -16.29
C VAL A 467 10.03 -19.18 -15.29
N ILE A 468 9.07 -20.08 -15.45
CA ILE A 468 7.92 -20.23 -14.56
C ILE A 468 8.07 -21.57 -13.83
N SER A 469 8.69 -21.53 -12.65
CA SER A 469 8.97 -22.74 -11.87
C SER A 469 7.82 -23.12 -10.95
N ASN A 470 7.09 -22.15 -10.39
CA ASN A 470 5.94 -22.37 -9.51
C ASN A 470 4.88 -21.25 -9.65
N GLY A 471 3.72 -21.50 -9.06
CA GLY A 471 2.60 -20.56 -9.04
C GLY A 471 2.04 -20.30 -10.43
N VAL A 472 1.41 -19.14 -10.61
CA VAL A 472 0.76 -18.76 -11.87
C VAL A 472 1.42 -17.52 -12.47
N PHE A 473 1.72 -17.55 -13.76
CA PHE A 473 2.04 -16.38 -14.58
C PHE A 473 0.90 -16.19 -15.58
N GLN A 474 0.13 -15.12 -15.42
CA GLN A 474 -1.05 -14.82 -16.23
C GLN A 474 -0.78 -13.58 -17.10
N LEU A 475 -0.73 -13.76 -18.41
CA LEU A 475 -0.60 -12.67 -19.38
C LEU A 475 -2.00 -12.22 -19.83
N GLN A 476 -2.51 -11.13 -19.28
CA GLN A 476 -3.89 -10.68 -19.49
C GLN A 476 -3.95 -9.56 -20.53
N GLY A 477 -4.17 -9.92 -21.80
CA GLY A 477 -4.24 -8.98 -22.93
C GLY A 477 -2.94 -8.21 -23.22
N ALA A 478 -1.87 -8.51 -22.49
CA ALA A 478 -0.57 -7.88 -22.63
C ALA A 478 0.25 -8.50 -23.77
N ARG A 479 1.15 -7.69 -24.32
CA ARG A 479 2.15 -8.12 -25.29
C ARG A 479 3.50 -8.33 -24.59
N MET A 480 4.12 -9.48 -24.87
CA MET A 480 5.40 -9.90 -24.32
C MET A 480 6.39 -10.20 -25.44
N LEU A 481 7.56 -9.55 -25.44
CA LEU A 481 8.68 -9.86 -26.32
C LEU A 481 9.76 -10.53 -25.48
N THR A 482 10.09 -11.78 -25.78
CA THR A 482 11.05 -12.59 -25.04
C THR A 482 11.69 -13.64 -25.94
N SER A 483 12.89 -14.12 -25.61
CA SER A 483 13.52 -15.19 -26.41
C SER A 483 12.79 -16.53 -26.24
N MET A 484 12.47 -16.90 -24.99
CA MET A 484 11.87 -18.18 -24.64
C MET A 484 11.13 -18.08 -23.31
N ILE A 485 9.96 -18.71 -23.23
CA ILE A 485 9.26 -19.04 -22.00
C ILE A 485 9.44 -20.53 -21.70
N THR A 486 9.98 -20.85 -20.53
CA THR A 486 10.04 -22.21 -19.98
C THR A 486 9.05 -22.35 -18.84
N VAL A 487 8.02 -23.18 -19.04
CA VAL A 487 7.07 -23.55 -17.98
C VAL A 487 7.60 -24.82 -17.31
N ALA A 488 8.43 -24.64 -16.29
CA ALA A 488 9.18 -25.73 -15.66
C ALA A 488 8.32 -26.54 -14.67
N GLY A 489 7.46 -25.86 -13.91
CA GLY A 489 6.61 -26.48 -12.89
C GLY A 489 5.39 -25.65 -12.45
N GLY A 490 5.28 -24.40 -12.91
CA GLY A 490 4.12 -23.56 -12.65
C GLY A 490 3.09 -23.59 -13.79
N VAL A 491 2.20 -22.60 -13.78
CA VAL A 491 1.16 -22.41 -14.78
C VAL A 491 1.42 -21.14 -15.59
N PHE A 492 1.49 -21.27 -16.92
CA PHE A 492 1.42 -20.13 -17.83
C PHE A 492 0.01 -20.03 -18.42
N THR A 493 -0.66 -18.88 -18.28
CA THR A 493 -2.07 -18.71 -18.67
C THR A 493 -2.36 -17.31 -19.20
N GLY A 494 -3.58 -17.10 -19.72
CA GLY A 494 -4.10 -15.79 -20.13
C GLY A 494 -4.35 -15.66 -21.62
N THR A 495 -4.50 -14.42 -22.08
CA THR A 495 -5.07 -14.05 -23.39
C THR A 495 -4.15 -13.14 -24.22
N GLY A 496 -2.87 -13.05 -23.84
CA GLY A 496 -1.92 -12.10 -24.42
C GLY A 496 -1.22 -12.60 -25.69
N GLU A 497 -0.25 -11.81 -26.13
CA GLU A 497 0.63 -12.11 -27.28
C GLU A 497 2.06 -12.33 -26.80
N VAL A 498 2.67 -13.46 -27.16
CA VAL A 498 4.07 -13.77 -26.85
C VAL A 498 4.86 -13.81 -28.15
N PHE A 499 5.87 -12.97 -28.28
CA PHE A 499 6.85 -12.99 -29.36
C PHE A 499 8.09 -13.70 -28.85
N GLY A 500 8.11 -15.03 -29.00
CA GLY A 500 9.09 -15.92 -28.41
C GLY A 500 8.62 -17.37 -28.42
N SER A 501 9.56 -18.31 -28.22
CA SER A 501 9.22 -19.74 -28.10
C SER A 501 8.61 -20.07 -26.74
N VAL A 502 7.75 -21.08 -26.68
CA VAL A 502 7.22 -21.62 -25.41
C VAL A 502 7.55 -23.10 -25.31
N THR A 503 8.19 -23.50 -24.21
CA THR A 503 8.45 -24.91 -23.88
C THR A 503 7.83 -25.23 -22.53
N VAL A 504 6.98 -26.25 -22.49
CA VAL A 504 6.34 -26.75 -21.28
C VAL A 504 7.03 -28.05 -20.87
N HIS A 505 7.65 -28.07 -19.69
CA HIS A 505 8.27 -29.27 -19.14
C HIS A 505 7.21 -30.18 -18.51
N THR A 506 7.59 -31.41 -18.16
CA THR A 506 6.68 -32.45 -17.63
C THR A 506 5.80 -31.99 -16.47
N ASN A 507 6.31 -31.14 -15.58
CA ASN A 507 5.57 -30.62 -14.42
C ASN A 507 4.85 -29.28 -14.71
N GLY A 508 5.07 -28.69 -15.87
CA GLY A 508 4.49 -27.41 -16.26
C GLY A 508 3.08 -27.54 -16.84
N ILE A 509 2.30 -26.46 -16.72
CA ILE A 509 0.96 -26.35 -17.28
C ILE A 509 0.86 -25.10 -18.17
N LEU A 510 0.45 -25.28 -19.42
CA LEU A 510 0.03 -24.21 -20.31
C LEU A 510 -1.51 -24.19 -20.36
N ALA A 511 -2.13 -23.14 -19.85
CA ALA A 511 -3.57 -22.95 -19.78
C ALA A 511 -3.99 -21.70 -20.58
N PRO A 512 -4.02 -21.78 -21.93
CA PRO A 512 -4.30 -20.63 -22.79
C PRO A 512 -5.75 -20.15 -22.64
N GLY A 513 -5.98 -18.86 -22.90
CA GLY A 513 -7.29 -18.25 -22.92
C GLY A 513 -7.86 -17.87 -21.55
N ASN A 514 -9.13 -17.46 -21.55
CA ASN A 514 -9.93 -17.20 -20.36
C ASN A 514 -11.20 -18.06 -20.43
N ALA A 515 -11.47 -18.83 -19.37
CA ALA A 515 -12.60 -19.76 -19.31
C ALA A 515 -13.98 -19.10 -19.42
N SER A 516 -14.12 -17.84 -19.00
CA SER A 516 -15.40 -17.11 -19.03
C SER A 516 -15.70 -16.50 -20.40
N SER A 517 -14.68 -16.18 -21.19
CA SER A 517 -14.82 -15.52 -22.49
C SER A 517 -14.32 -16.35 -23.69
N PHE A 518 -13.80 -17.56 -23.44
CA PHE A 518 -13.27 -18.49 -24.45
C PHE A 518 -12.30 -17.82 -25.44
N THR A 519 -11.36 -17.05 -24.88
CA THR A 519 -10.39 -16.25 -25.63
C THR A 519 -9.11 -17.01 -25.97
N THR A 520 -8.26 -16.39 -26.79
CA THR A 520 -7.03 -16.98 -27.34
C THR A 520 -5.78 -16.51 -26.61
N LEU A 521 -4.80 -17.40 -26.42
CA LEU A 521 -3.39 -17.05 -26.21
C LEU A 521 -2.62 -17.20 -27.53
N SER A 522 -1.95 -16.14 -27.97
CA SER A 522 -1.23 -16.12 -29.25
C SER A 522 0.29 -16.16 -29.03
N ILE A 523 0.94 -17.19 -29.58
CA ILE A 523 2.39 -17.38 -29.54
C ILE A 523 2.95 -17.14 -30.95
N TYR A 524 3.72 -16.06 -31.12
CA TYR A 524 4.49 -15.76 -32.31
C TYR A 524 5.85 -16.45 -32.22
N GLY A 525 5.82 -17.78 -32.29
CA GLY A 525 6.97 -18.67 -32.15
C GLY A 525 6.51 -20.13 -31.97
N PRO A 526 7.45 -21.09 -31.91
CA PRO A 526 7.11 -22.50 -31.74
C PRO A 526 6.67 -22.81 -30.31
N VAL A 527 5.70 -23.72 -30.17
CA VAL A 527 5.26 -24.28 -28.89
C VAL A 527 5.68 -25.76 -28.81
N THR A 528 6.35 -26.16 -27.74
CA THR A 528 6.69 -27.56 -27.46
C THR A 528 6.12 -27.98 -26.10
N ASN A 529 5.30 -29.02 -26.08
CA ASN A 529 4.70 -29.53 -24.84
C ASN A 529 5.25 -30.90 -24.46
N HIS A 530 5.81 -31.00 -23.24
CA HIS A 530 6.09 -32.26 -22.55
C HIS A 530 5.27 -32.41 -21.25
N GLY A 531 4.54 -31.36 -20.86
CA GLY A 531 3.72 -31.32 -19.64
C GLY A 531 2.24 -31.37 -19.96
N THR A 532 1.46 -30.49 -19.34
CA THR A 532 0.01 -30.42 -19.57
C THR A 532 -0.37 -29.17 -20.35
N ILE A 533 -1.15 -29.34 -21.42
CA ILE A 533 -1.96 -28.26 -21.99
C ILE A 533 -3.37 -28.40 -21.42
N ARG A 534 -3.88 -27.36 -20.78
CA ARG A 534 -5.21 -27.33 -20.15
C ARG A 534 -6.13 -26.38 -20.91
N MET A 535 -7.26 -26.87 -21.40
CA MET A 535 -8.25 -26.10 -22.14
C MET A 535 -9.60 -26.17 -21.43
N THR A 536 -10.38 -25.10 -21.47
CA THR A 536 -11.78 -25.11 -21.05
C THR A 536 -12.68 -25.25 -22.27
N VAL A 537 -13.71 -26.10 -22.19
CA VAL A 537 -14.68 -26.36 -23.26
C VAL A 537 -16.10 -26.22 -22.70
N ALA A 538 -16.98 -25.53 -23.41
CA ALA A 538 -18.39 -25.45 -23.07
C ALA A 538 -19.28 -25.60 -24.29
N LYS A 539 -20.30 -26.45 -24.19
CA LYS A 539 -21.39 -26.49 -25.15
C LYS A 539 -22.54 -25.62 -24.64
N LEU A 540 -23.05 -24.77 -25.52
CA LEU A 540 -24.17 -23.85 -25.27
C LEU A 540 -25.13 -23.95 -26.46
N GLY A 541 -26.17 -24.78 -26.30
CA GLY A 541 -27.06 -25.18 -27.39
C GLY A 541 -26.30 -25.92 -28.49
N SER A 542 -26.33 -25.38 -29.71
CA SER A 542 -25.62 -25.93 -30.87
C SER A 542 -24.18 -25.41 -31.01
N SER A 543 -23.75 -24.47 -30.16
CA SER A 543 -22.41 -23.87 -30.24
C SER A 543 -21.46 -24.53 -29.26
N ILE A 544 -20.21 -24.75 -29.70
CA ILE A 544 -19.14 -25.22 -28.83
C ILE A 544 -18.09 -24.12 -28.74
N ASN A 545 -17.84 -23.66 -27.52
CA ASN A 545 -16.80 -22.68 -27.23
C ASN A 545 -15.65 -23.37 -26.51
N ALA A 546 -14.43 -22.97 -26.82
CA ALA A 546 -13.25 -23.46 -26.14
C ALA A 546 -12.20 -22.35 -26.02
N THR A 547 -11.40 -22.41 -24.96
CA THR A 547 -10.17 -21.62 -24.92
C THR A 547 -9.21 -22.08 -26.00
N PHE A 548 -8.41 -21.16 -26.52
CA PHE A 548 -7.71 -21.40 -27.78
C PHE A 548 -6.22 -21.08 -27.70
N LEU A 549 -5.38 -21.94 -28.28
CA LEU A 549 -3.95 -21.69 -28.44
C LEU A 549 -3.59 -21.52 -29.91
N LYS A 550 -2.95 -20.39 -30.22
CA LYS A 550 -2.42 -20.12 -31.54
C LYS A 550 -0.90 -20.08 -31.52
N SER A 551 -0.26 -20.70 -32.51
CA SER A 551 1.15 -20.52 -32.84
C SER A 551 1.30 -19.97 -34.27
N SER A 552 2.19 -19.01 -34.48
CA SER A 552 2.53 -18.54 -35.83
C SER A 552 3.48 -19.48 -36.59
N GLU A 553 4.00 -20.53 -35.94
CA GLU A 553 4.97 -21.46 -36.52
C GLU A 553 4.48 -22.91 -36.41
N ARG A 554 4.75 -23.57 -35.28
CA ARG A 554 4.40 -24.97 -35.07
C ARG A 554 4.02 -25.25 -33.63
N ILE A 555 3.19 -26.28 -33.45
CA ILE A 555 2.90 -26.87 -32.14
C ILE A 555 3.37 -28.32 -32.16
N VAL A 556 4.28 -28.65 -31.24
CA VAL A 556 4.73 -30.02 -30.98
C VAL A 556 3.96 -30.55 -29.77
N PHE A 557 3.07 -31.51 -30.01
CA PHE A 557 2.31 -32.20 -28.97
C PHE A 557 3.19 -33.21 -28.21
N GLY A 558 2.73 -33.57 -27.03
CA GLY A 558 3.36 -34.51 -26.08
C GLY A 558 2.65 -34.37 -24.73
N GLY A 559 2.94 -35.23 -23.75
CA GLY A 559 2.34 -35.14 -22.42
C GLY A 559 0.81 -35.22 -22.43
N THR A 560 0.16 -34.40 -21.62
CA THR A 560 -1.30 -34.47 -21.39
C THR A 560 -2.07 -33.30 -22.01
N LEU A 561 -3.16 -33.60 -22.70
CA LEU A 561 -4.24 -32.64 -22.98
C LEU A 561 -5.32 -32.78 -21.91
N ASN A 562 -5.54 -31.75 -21.10
CA ASN A 562 -6.58 -31.72 -20.08
C ASN A 562 -7.71 -30.79 -20.52
N LEU A 563 -8.93 -31.32 -20.64
CA LEU A 563 -10.14 -30.62 -21.08
C LEU A 563 -11.08 -30.44 -19.88
N GLU A 564 -11.19 -29.20 -19.41
CA GLU A 564 -12.16 -28.80 -18.41
C GLU A 564 -13.50 -28.54 -19.10
N ILE A 565 -14.35 -29.56 -19.14
CA ILE A 565 -15.70 -29.48 -19.71
C ILE A 565 -16.61 -28.78 -18.68
N ILE A 566 -17.18 -27.64 -19.07
CA ILE A 566 -18.09 -26.84 -18.25
C ILE A 566 -19.42 -26.62 -18.99
N GLY A 567 -20.44 -26.16 -18.25
CA GLY A 567 -21.79 -25.94 -18.79
C GLY A 567 -22.72 -27.14 -18.58
N SER A 568 -24.01 -26.94 -18.88
CA SER A 568 -25.06 -27.95 -18.67
C SER A 568 -25.29 -28.88 -19.86
N ASP A 569 -24.97 -28.43 -21.07
CA ASP A 569 -25.26 -29.20 -22.27
C ASP A 569 -24.15 -30.24 -22.51
N PRO A 570 -24.47 -31.53 -22.59
CA PRO A 570 -23.48 -32.57 -22.79
C PRO A 570 -22.92 -32.54 -24.22
N LEU A 571 -21.64 -32.85 -24.34
CA LEU A 571 -21.03 -33.15 -25.63
C LEU A 571 -21.71 -34.37 -26.27
N THR A 572 -21.88 -34.33 -27.59
CA THR A 572 -22.53 -35.39 -28.38
C THR A 572 -21.65 -35.79 -29.55
N VAL A 573 -21.84 -36.99 -30.07
CA VAL A 573 -21.13 -37.48 -31.26
C VAL A 573 -21.25 -36.49 -32.42
N GLY A 574 -20.14 -36.27 -33.13
CA GLY A 574 -20.04 -35.33 -34.23
C GLY A 574 -19.64 -33.91 -33.80
N ASP A 575 -19.68 -33.60 -32.50
CA ASP A 575 -19.17 -32.34 -31.96
C ASP A 575 -17.68 -32.19 -32.29
N ARG A 576 -17.31 -31.05 -32.86
CA ARG A 576 -15.93 -30.70 -33.22
C ARG A 576 -15.47 -29.53 -32.37
N ILE A 577 -14.36 -29.71 -31.67
CA ILE A 577 -13.82 -28.70 -30.76
C ILE A 577 -12.45 -28.27 -31.29
N LYS A 578 -12.40 -27.05 -31.80
CA LYS A 578 -11.18 -26.43 -32.33
C LYS A 578 -10.38 -25.84 -31.16
N LEU A 579 -9.21 -26.41 -30.88
CA LEU A 579 -8.37 -26.06 -29.72
C LEU A 579 -7.06 -25.38 -30.11
N PHE A 580 -6.55 -25.70 -31.30
CA PHE A 580 -5.24 -25.26 -31.76
C PHE A 580 -5.28 -24.68 -33.17
N ASP A 581 -4.45 -23.66 -33.42
CA ASP A 581 -4.14 -23.13 -34.75
C ASP A 581 -2.64 -22.93 -34.91
N ALA A 582 -2.08 -23.56 -35.94
CA ALA A 582 -0.69 -23.41 -36.33
C ALA A 582 -0.51 -23.83 -37.80
N PRO A 583 0.50 -23.29 -38.51
CA PRO A 583 0.88 -23.77 -39.84
C PRO A 583 1.21 -25.27 -39.88
N VAL A 584 1.86 -25.81 -38.84
CA VAL A 584 2.27 -27.22 -38.76
C VAL A 584 2.08 -27.78 -37.35
N PHE A 585 1.63 -29.02 -37.25
CA PHE A 585 1.54 -29.80 -36.01
C PHE A 585 2.48 -31.00 -36.06
N HIS A 586 3.09 -31.35 -34.92
CA HIS A 586 3.94 -32.53 -34.78
C HIS A 586 3.54 -33.36 -33.56
N ASN A 587 3.82 -34.67 -33.62
CA ASN A 587 3.58 -35.64 -32.55
C ASN A 587 2.10 -35.71 -32.10
N SER A 588 1.83 -36.43 -31.02
CA SER A 588 0.50 -36.60 -30.44
C SER A 588 0.57 -36.39 -28.93
N PHE A 589 -0.58 -36.18 -28.28
CA PHE A 589 -0.64 -36.23 -26.82
C PHE A 589 -0.52 -37.69 -26.35
N ASP A 590 0.18 -37.90 -25.24
CA ASP A 590 0.31 -39.20 -24.59
C ASP A 590 -0.97 -39.57 -23.82
N LEU A 591 -1.70 -38.56 -23.33
CA LEU A 591 -2.92 -38.71 -22.56
C LEU A 591 -3.92 -37.58 -22.85
N VAL A 592 -5.22 -37.91 -22.89
CA VAL A 592 -6.31 -36.93 -22.89
C VAL A 592 -7.15 -37.13 -21.63
N LEU A 593 -7.42 -36.04 -20.92
CA LEU A 593 -8.27 -35.99 -19.74
C LEU A 593 -9.46 -35.04 -19.96
N PRO A 594 -10.67 -35.36 -19.47
CA PRO A 594 -11.07 -36.67 -18.96
C PRO A 594 -10.93 -37.76 -20.04
N ALA A 595 -10.82 -39.02 -19.63
CA ALA A 595 -10.60 -40.14 -20.56
C ALA A 595 -11.73 -40.32 -21.59
N SER A 596 -12.94 -39.85 -21.28
CA SER A 596 -14.05 -39.74 -22.23
C SER A 596 -14.74 -38.37 -22.16
N PRO A 597 -15.34 -37.87 -23.26
CA PRO A 597 -16.15 -36.65 -23.26
C PRO A 597 -17.47 -36.78 -22.50
N GLY A 598 -17.89 -38.01 -22.20
CA GLY A 598 -19.15 -38.32 -21.55
C GLY A 598 -19.47 -39.83 -21.62
N PRO A 599 -20.58 -40.28 -21.01
CA PRO A 599 -21.00 -41.68 -21.03
C PRO A 599 -21.18 -42.22 -22.45
N GLY A 600 -20.52 -43.35 -22.76
CA GLY A 600 -20.62 -44.01 -24.06
C GLY A 600 -19.99 -43.25 -25.24
N LEU A 601 -19.21 -42.19 -24.96
CA LEU A 601 -18.48 -41.42 -25.96
C LEU A 601 -16.99 -41.67 -25.86
N ARG A 602 -16.23 -41.35 -26.92
CA ARG A 602 -14.76 -41.33 -26.90
C ARG A 602 -14.23 -40.10 -27.63
N TRP A 603 -12.98 -39.73 -27.32
CA TRP A 603 -12.25 -38.71 -28.06
C TRP A 603 -11.66 -39.29 -29.34
N ASN A 604 -11.90 -38.64 -30.48
CA ASN A 604 -11.12 -38.83 -31.69
C ASN A 604 -10.11 -37.68 -31.85
N VAL A 605 -8.83 -38.03 -31.75
CA VAL A 605 -7.68 -37.12 -31.81
C VAL A 605 -7.02 -37.05 -33.19
N SER A 606 -7.50 -37.79 -34.19
CA SER A 606 -6.89 -37.88 -35.52
C SER A 606 -6.82 -36.54 -36.26
N SER A 607 -7.73 -35.62 -35.93
CA SER A 607 -7.78 -34.28 -36.54
C SER A 607 -6.90 -33.24 -35.83
N LEU A 608 -6.27 -33.57 -34.68
CA LEU A 608 -5.41 -32.63 -33.98
C LEU A 608 -4.17 -32.26 -34.81
N GLN A 609 -3.62 -33.21 -35.57
CA GLN A 609 -2.41 -32.99 -36.38
C GLN A 609 -2.68 -32.30 -37.73
N THR A 610 -3.94 -32.19 -38.16
CA THR A 610 -4.30 -31.64 -39.47
C THR A 610 -5.07 -30.34 -39.35
N SER A 611 -6.02 -30.28 -38.42
CA SER A 611 -6.88 -29.11 -38.21
C SER A 611 -6.86 -28.61 -36.78
N GLY A 612 -6.09 -29.20 -35.85
CA GLY A 612 -6.10 -28.76 -34.44
C GLY A 612 -7.46 -28.95 -33.75
N GLU A 613 -8.32 -29.81 -34.29
CA GLU A 613 -9.63 -30.16 -33.75
C GLU A 613 -9.58 -31.52 -33.04
N ILE A 614 -10.29 -31.61 -31.92
CA ILE A 614 -10.67 -32.89 -31.31
C ILE A 614 -12.15 -33.13 -31.56
N ILE A 615 -12.51 -34.37 -31.91
CA ILE A 615 -13.86 -34.75 -32.32
C ILE A 615 -14.44 -35.70 -31.27
N VAL A 616 -15.73 -35.54 -30.98
CA VAL A 616 -16.49 -36.47 -30.14
C VAL A 616 -17.07 -37.57 -31.02
N GLU A 617 -16.77 -38.81 -30.68
CA GLU A 617 -17.31 -39.98 -31.39
C GLU A 617 -18.03 -40.94 -30.44
N MET A 618 -18.76 -41.88 -31.03
CA MET A 618 -19.31 -43.00 -30.28
C MET A 618 -18.15 -43.81 -29.69
N GLY A 619 -18.14 -43.99 -28.38
CA GLY A 619 -17.18 -44.86 -27.70
C GLY A 619 -17.62 -46.32 -27.76
N ASP A 620 -16.86 -47.19 -27.11
CA ASP A 620 -17.30 -48.55 -26.86
C ASP A 620 -18.48 -48.51 -25.88
N CYS A 621 -19.71 -48.47 -26.40
CA CYS A 621 -20.89 -48.57 -25.57
C CYS A 621 -21.20 -50.06 -25.31
N LYS A 622 -21.34 -50.42 -24.04
CA LYS A 622 -21.71 -51.78 -23.60
C LYS A 622 -23.03 -51.67 -22.83
N PRO A 623 -24.18 -51.60 -23.52
CA PRO A 623 -25.47 -51.53 -22.86
C PRO A 623 -25.65 -52.73 -21.94
N ASN A 624 -26.03 -52.47 -20.69
CA ASN A 624 -26.27 -53.51 -19.69
C ASN A 624 -27.76 -53.72 -19.49
N ILE A 625 -28.20 -54.97 -19.55
CA ILE A 625 -29.53 -55.36 -19.08
C ILE A 625 -29.53 -55.26 -17.56
N LYS A 626 -30.36 -54.36 -17.01
CA LYS A 626 -30.53 -54.15 -15.57
C LYS A 626 -31.64 -55.03 -15.00
N SER A 627 -32.66 -55.33 -15.79
CA SER A 627 -33.70 -56.30 -15.44
C SER A 627 -34.21 -57.05 -16.66
N ALA A 628 -34.61 -58.30 -16.42
CA ALA A 628 -35.35 -59.13 -17.37
C ALA A 628 -36.54 -59.74 -16.62
N SER A 629 -37.76 -59.47 -17.07
CA SER A 629 -39.00 -60.00 -16.48
C SER A 629 -39.92 -60.56 -17.55
N LEU A 630 -40.81 -61.48 -17.15
CA LEU A 630 -41.91 -61.93 -17.97
C LEU A 630 -43.21 -61.31 -17.44
N GLU A 631 -43.86 -60.50 -18.27
CA GLU A 631 -45.07 -59.78 -17.90
C GLU A 631 -46.14 -60.02 -18.97
N ASN A 632 -47.27 -60.64 -18.58
CA ASN A 632 -48.40 -60.93 -19.47
C ASN A 632 -48.00 -61.64 -20.80
N GLY A 633 -47.08 -62.61 -20.73
CA GLY A 633 -46.60 -63.35 -21.90
C GLY A 633 -45.60 -62.58 -22.78
N LYS A 634 -45.04 -61.47 -22.30
CA LYS A 634 -44.01 -60.70 -22.99
C LYS A 634 -42.73 -60.64 -22.17
N LEU A 635 -41.59 -60.85 -22.84
CA LEU A 635 -40.28 -60.57 -22.27
C LEU A 635 -40.09 -59.06 -22.20
N VAL A 636 -39.84 -58.53 -21.02
CA VAL A 636 -39.49 -57.12 -20.78
C VAL A 636 -38.03 -57.06 -20.35
N LEU A 637 -37.19 -56.40 -21.15
CA LEU A 637 -35.81 -56.09 -20.82
C LEU A 637 -35.68 -54.59 -20.56
N ILE A 638 -35.20 -54.22 -19.38
CA ILE A 638 -34.83 -52.84 -19.06
C ILE A 638 -33.32 -52.80 -18.95
N GLY A 639 -32.69 -51.84 -19.61
CA GLY A 639 -31.26 -51.65 -19.50
C GLY A 639 -30.83 -50.20 -19.56
N ALA A 640 -29.54 -50.00 -19.36
CA ALA A 640 -28.89 -48.69 -19.30
C ALA A 640 -27.51 -48.75 -19.95
N ASP A 641 -26.75 -47.66 -19.80
CA ASP A 641 -25.36 -47.53 -20.25
C ASP A 641 -25.20 -47.49 -21.79
N GLY A 642 -26.28 -47.19 -22.52
CA GLY A 642 -26.23 -46.85 -23.94
C GLY A 642 -25.96 -45.36 -24.18
N VAL A 643 -25.61 -45.01 -25.41
CA VAL A 643 -25.39 -43.60 -25.80
C VAL A 643 -26.75 -42.90 -25.94
N PRO A 644 -27.03 -41.82 -25.19
CA PRO A 644 -28.31 -41.12 -25.28
C PRO A 644 -28.70 -40.74 -26.72
N GLY A 645 -29.94 -41.05 -27.12
CA GLY A 645 -30.47 -40.73 -28.45
C GLY A 645 -30.03 -41.65 -29.59
N TYR A 646 -29.06 -42.54 -29.37
CA TYR A 646 -28.60 -43.49 -30.38
C TYR A 646 -29.49 -44.72 -30.48
N THR A 647 -29.47 -45.35 -31.67
CA THR A 647 -30.21 -46.58 -31.92
C THR A 647 -29.50 -47.79 -31.34
N TYR A 648 -30.27 -48.80 -30.96
CA TYR A 648 -29.78 -50.15 -30.70
C TYR A 648 -30.66 -51.15 -31.46
N THR A 649 -30.09 -52.30 -31.80
CA THR A 649 -30.79 -53.40 -32.43
C THR A 649 -30.72 -54.63 -31.53
N ILE A 650 -31.83 -55.32 -31.36
CA ILE A 650 -31.87 -56.62 -30.68
C ILE A 650 -31.94 -57.69 -31.75
N LEU A 651 -30.97 -58.58 -31.74
CA LEU A 651 -30.90 -59.77 -32.56
C LEU A 651 -31.47 -60.95 -31.76
N ALA A 652 -32.16 -61.87 -32.42
CA ALA A 652 -32.62 -63.12 -31.82
C ALA A 652 -32.22 -64.33 -32.66
N SER A 653 -31.98 -65.46 -31.99
CA SER A 653 -31.71 -66.75 -32.61
C SER A 653 -32.25 -67.88 -31.73
N SER A 654 -32.72 -68.97 -32.35
CA SER A 654 -33.03 -70.22 -31.65
C SER A 654 -31.79 -71.12 -31.44
N ASN A 655 -30.66 -70.77 -32.06
CA ASN A 655 -29.41 -71.53 -31.97
C ASN A 655 -28.25 -70.60 -31.56
N LEU A 656 -27.77 -70.77 -30.33
CA LEU A 656 -26.68 -69.98 -29.75
C LEU A 656 -25.34 -70.15 -30.50
N ASN A 657 -25.16 -71.25 -31.23
CA ASN A 657 -23.90 -71.56 -31.92
C ASN A 657 -23.79 -70.92 -33.31
N LEU A 658 -24.82 -70.24 -33.80
CA LEU A 658 -24.75 -69.53 -35.09
C LEU A 658 -23.86 -68.28 -34.98
N PRO A 659 -23.07 -67.96 -36.02
CA PRO A 659 -22.35 -66.68 -36.10
C PRO A 659 -23.29 -65.49 -35.90
N LEU A 660 -22.84 -64.44 -35.20
CA LEU A 660 -23.70 -63.28 -34.88
C LEU A 660 -24.35 -62.64 -36.11
N GLY A 661 -23.66 -62.68 -37.26
CA GLY A 661 -24.17 -62.17 -38.54
C GLY A 661 -25.36 -62.95 -39.12
N GLU A 662 -25.68 -64.13 -38.58
CA GLU A 662 -26.82 -64.96 -38.97
C GLU A 662 -28.01 -64.83 -37.99
N TRP A 663 -27.87 -64.06 -36.91
CA TRP A 663 -28.98 -63.79 -35.99
C TRP A 663 -29.93 -62.76 -36.57
N VAL A 664 -31.23 -62.91 -36.33
CA VAL A 664 -32.27 -62.10 -36.97
C VAL A 664 -32.56 -60.84 -36.14
N PRO A 665 -32.52 -59.62 -36.72
CA PRO A 665 -32.98 -58.42 -36.04
C PRO A 665 -34.48 -58.49 -35.72
N VAL A 666 -34.83 -58.46 -34.43
CA VAL A 666 -36.22 -58.51 -33.96
C VAL A 666 -36.73 -57.15 -33.45
N HIS A 667 -35.84 -56.21 -33.16
CA HIS A 667 -36.22 -54.86 -32.76
C HIS A 667 -35.11 -53.85 -33.04
N THR A 668 -35.50 -52.63 -33.40
CA THR A 668 -34.62 -51.46 -33.41
C THR A 668 -35.25 -50.39 -32.56
N GLY A 669 -34.57 -50.02 -31.47
CA GLY A 669 -35.01 -49.01 -30.52
C GLY A 669 -34.02 -47.84 -30.45
N ARG A 670 -34.33 -46.84 -29.62
CA ARG A 670 -33.39 -45.76 -29.25
C ARG A 670 -33.24 -45.68 -27.74
N PHE A 671 -32.04 -45.39 -27.28
CA PHE A 671 -31.82 -45.02 -25.89
C PHE A 671 -32.46 -43.65 -25.62
N ASN A 672 -33.07 -43.49 -24.44
CA ASN A 672 -33.63 -42.21 -24.01
C ASN A 672 -32.52 -41.19 -23.65
N GLY A 673 -32.91 -40.00 -23.16
CA GLY A 673 -31.97 -38.92 -22.81
C GLY A 673 -30.97 -39.26 -21.69
N THR A 674 -31.13 -40.38 -20.98
CA THR A 674 -30.21 -40.86 -19.94
C THR A 674 -29.47 -42.14 -20.34
N GLY A 675 -29.59 -42.59 -21.59
CA GLY A 675 -28.91 -43.80 -22.07
C GLY A 675 -29.62 -45.11 -21.70
N GLN A 676 -30.89 -45.03 -21.27
CA GLN A 676 -31.70 -46.20 -20.90
C GLN A 676 -32.56 -46.69 -22.05
N PHE A 677 -32.91 -47.97 -22.01
CA PHE A 677 -33.85 -48.59 -22.95
C PHE A 677 -34.85 -49.51 -22.24
N VAL A 678 -36.01 -49.68 -22.86
CA VAL A 678 -36.98 -50.71 -22.52
C VAL A 678 -37.35 -51.44 -23.81
N TYR A 679 -37.22 -52.76 -23.79
CA TYR A 679 -37.64 -53.64 -24.86
C TYR A 679 -38.73 -54.57 -24.35
N THR A 680 -39.83 -54.67 -25.10
CA THR A 680 -40.93 -55.58 -24.77
C THR A 680 -41.34 -56.37 -26.00
N ASN A 681 -41.29 -57.69 -25.92
CA ASN A 681 -41.62 -58.56 -27.05
C ASN A 681 -42.41 -59.80 -26.61
N PRO A 682 -43.45 -60.23 -27.36
CA PRO A 682 -44.14 -61.47 -27.10
C PRO A 682 -43.17 -62.66 -27.17
N ILE A 683 -43.35 -63.63 -26.26
CA ILE A 683 -42.66 -64.92 -26.35
C ILE A 683 -43.66 -66.01 -26.79
N SER A 684 -43.23 -66.88 -27.70
CA SER A 684 -44.01 -68.04 -28.13
C SER A 684 -43.75 -69.22 -27.18
N SER A 685 -44.79 -69.98 -26.85
CA SER A 685 -44.69 -71.23 -26.10
C SER A 685 -44.23 -72.43 -26.97
N GLU A 686 -44.06 -72.24 -28.28
CA GLU A 686 -43.71 -73.30 -29.23
C GLU A 686 -42.20 -73.42 -29.52
N ALA A 687 -41.37 -72.52 -28.99
CA ALA A 687 -39.91 -72.56 -29.17
C ALA A 687 -39.21 -73.02 -27.88
N ASP A 688 -38.35 -74.04 -27.98
CA ASP A 688 -37.66 -74.63 -26.82
C ASP A 688 -36.66 -73.65 -26.13
N ALA A 689 -36.05 -72.74 -26.89
CA ALA A 689 -35.25 -71.61 -26.38
C ALA A 689 -35.07 -70.51 -27.45
N ILE A 690 -35.07 -69.23 -27.02
CA ILE A 690 -34.70 -68.07 -27.85
C ILE A 690 -33.61 -67.28 -27.12
N PHE A 691 -32.51 -66.99 -27.82
CA PHE A 691 -31.40 -66.19 -27.35
C PHE A 691 -31.47 -64.79 -27.95
N TYR A 692 -31.04 -63.78 -27.18
CA TYR A 692 -31.04 -62.38 -27.60
C TYR A 692 -29.65 -61.77 -27.48
N CYS A 693 -29.26 -60.95 -28.46
CA CYS A 693 -28.01 -60.18 -28.43
C CYS A 693 -28.30 -58.71 -28.71
N PHE A 694 -27.69 -57.81 -27.94
CA PHE A 694 -27.73 -56.38 -28.20
C PHE A 694 -26.60 -55.98 -29.15
N GLN A 695 -26.98 -55.33 -30.24
CA GLN A 695 -26.07 -54.72 -31.18
C GLN A 695 -26.25 -53.20 -31.12
N VAL A 696 -25.13 -52.50 -31.03
CA VAL A 696 -25.02 -51.04 -31.10
C VAL A 696 -24.22 -50.68 -32.36
N PRO A 697 -24.50 -49.52 -33.00
CA PRO A 697 -23.84 -49.10 -34.24
C PRO A 697 -22.32 -49.00 -34.17
#